data_AF-A0A1V6HTK6-F1
#
_entry.id   AF-A0A1V6HTK6-F1
#
_cell.length_a   1.000
_cell.length_b   1.000
_cell.length_c   1.000
_cell.angle_alpha   90.00
_cell.angle_beta   90.00
_cell.angle_gamma   90.00
#
_symmetry.space_group_name_H-M   'P 1'
#
loop_
_entity.id
_entity.type
_entity.pdbx_description
1 polymer ?
#
loop_
_entity_poly.entity_id
_entity_poly.type
_entity_poly.pdbx_seq_one_letter_code
_entity_poly.pdbx_strand_id
1 'polypeptide(L)'
;MSVIPARPARSAREGELPEPSSLPQLLASLGLFLVLFLLLVAFHLAMPVLWDTDSYCHLALGKIYQRHGIVKDLPWARYSLMRDGFGDKEFLFHLALGPFAGEESSTGGRVAAALLGAGVLALVGHLAAGAVGRWGLLLPFFLLVTALDVPDRLIRLRPELAGLLLFLLATAAAARGRYRWLGVWSFLLVLAYNVFHLLLALALAWTAIRWWRRRELAWPCLLYPLLGVGAGLLLHPHFPKNLEIWSLVTVEQLGELAQYPDGGRDVLPASTVDLLRNNFAWWLGLGVLWLGRRRTNEPEPVPAGVEAGCFTMTALAFAFLYFGAMWRFGVYFYPFASLAVLYEARQRGVRFTGGIPVWNSPARRLPVGVALAGCVLLALPGAVPMARFFLDRSAPGPTREDDWRELARHLPDGARVAAPWGLTGAYLFWAPQARYLNILDPIFMARADLGAYRTQLALFSGEHPDPPLAVGEQLTSDYLAVSRFAAPARLRARLAGDPRFEPVYSGYSLLYRIRPEANTSFWLDWTVQPGSAQGVSRPYPRMVSETGRALEGFVDAARVSVTTECVTFVRRVEPGAAIGALDLAAYGPVRLRIDGELLFTSRSAPGAILSQASGLVLPRPLAGGEEVTVESCPDLETGRNGFYLRPHPEEKG
;
A
#
# COMPACT_ATOMS: atom_id res chain seq x y z
N MET A 1 24.44 74.79 -5.60
CA MET A 1 23.57 73.69 -5.13
C MET A 1 23.85 72.48 -6.00
N SER A 2 24.70 71.56 -5.52
CA SER A 2 25.02 70.30 -6.21
C SER A 2 24.38 69.16 -5.42
N VAL A 3 23.46 68.45 -6.08
CA VAL A 3 22.74 67.31 -5.51
C VAL A 3 23.67 66.10 -5.57
N ILE A 4 24.16 65.68 -4.41
CA ILE A 4 24.93 64.45 -4.24
C ILE A 4 23.95 63.28 -4.39
N PRO A 5 24.14 62.35 -5.35
CA PRO A 5 23.30 61.17 -5.44
C PRO A 5 23.62 60.24 -4.27
N ALA A 6 22.57 59.78 -3.58
CA ALA A 6 22.67 58.80 -2.52
C ALA A 6 23.34 57.52 -3.06
N ARG A 7 24.41 57.07 -2.39
CA ARG A 7 25.06 55.80 -2.68
C ARG A 7 24.04 54.66 -2.60
N PRO A 8 24.01 53.72 -3.55
CA PRO A 8 23.22 52.51 -3.39
C PRO A 8 23.71 51.75 -2.15
N ALA A 9 22.76 51.30 -1.33
CA ALA A 9 23.04 50.46 -0.18
C ALA A 9 23.91 49.28 -0.63
N ARG A 10 25.07 49.12 0.01
CA ARG A 10 25.97 47.99 -0.19
C ARG A 10 25.15 46.70 -0.15
N SER A 11 25.23 45.91 -1.22
CA SER A 11 24.79 44.52 -1.22
C SER A 11 25.38 43.83 0.02
N ALA A 12 24.50 43.27 0.85
CA ALA A 12 24.91 42.38 1.91
C ALA A 12 25.81 41.30 1.29
N ARG A 13 27.05 41.19 1.79
CA ARG A 13 28.01 40.20 1.31
C ARG A 13 27.37 38.80 1.42
N GLU A 14 27.29 38.10 0.29
CA GLU A 14 27.23 36.65 0.27
C GLU A 14 28.46 36.13 1.06
N GLY A 15 28.29 35.79 2.34
CA GLY A 15 29.41 35.31 3.15
C GLY A 15 29.22 35.34 4.66
N GLU A 16 28.33 36.18 5.21
CA GLU A 16 28.04 36.12 6.64
C GLU A 16 27.08 34.94 6.92
N LEU A 17 27.67 33.85 7.41
CA LEU A 17 26.94 32.71 7.97
C LEU A 17 25.92 33.23 8.99
N PRO A 18 24.62 32.97 8.83
CA PRO A 18 23.64 33.30 9.87
C PRO A 18 24.05 32.61 11.17
N GLU A 19 23.97 33.34 12.27
CA GLU A 19 24.14 32.85 13.64
C GLU A 19 23.53 31.44 13.78
N PRO A 20 24.30 30.44 14.24
CA PRO A 20 23.74 29.13 14.55
C PRO A 20 22.55 29.31 15.50
N SER A 21 21.55 28.43 15.41
CA SER A 21 20.48 28.39 16.40
C SER A 21 21.11 28.48 17.79
N SER A 22 20.60 29.37 18.64
CA SER A 22 21.20 29.54 19.96
C SER A 22 21.31 28.18 20.65
N LEU A 23 22.44 27.92 21.32
CA LEU A 23 22.67 26.65 22.02
C LEU A 23 21.45 26.19 22.85
N PRO A 24 20.73 27.09 23.57
CA PRO A 24 19.48 26.73 24.25
C PRO A 24 18.38 26.18 23.35
N GLN A 25 18.18 26.72 22.14
CA GLN A 25 17.19 26.21 21.20
C GLN A 25 17.59 24.83 20.67
N LEU A 26 18.86 24.62 20.37
CA LEU A 26 19.35 23.32 19.93
C LEU A 26 19.16 22.25 21.02
N LEU A 27 19.54 22.57 22.26
CA LEU A 27 19.35 21.69 23.42
C LEU A 27 17.86 21.40 23.66
N ALA A 28 16.99 22.40 23.56
CA ALA A 28 15.54 22.20 23.67
C ALA A 28 14.99 21.30 22.56
N SER A 29 15.52 21.43 21.33
CA SER A 29 15.13 20.58 20.19
C SER A 29 15.60 19.13 20.37
N LEU A 30 16.81 18.95 20.90
CA LEU A 30 17.36 17.63 21.24
C LEU A 30 16.58 16.98 22.38
N GLY A 31 16.23 17.76 23.41
CA GLY A 31 15.36 17.31 24.49
C GLY A 31 13.97 16.90 23.98
N LEU A 32 13.38 17.69 23.08
CA LEU A 32 12.12 17.35 22.41
C LEU A 32 12.24 16.04 21.61
N PHE A 33 13.32 15.88 20.83
CA PHE A 33 13.59 14.65 20.09
C PHE A 33 13.66 13.45 21.04
N LEU A 34 14.41 13.55 22.15
CA LEU A 34 14.54 12.46 23.12
C LEU A 34 13.19 12.11 23.74
N VAL A 35 12.39 13.10 24.16
CA VAL A 35 11.05 12.88 24.71
C VAL A 35 10.14 12.20 23.69
N LEU A 36 10.08 12.72 22.46
CA LEU A 36 9.26 12.12 21.39
C LEU A 36 9.71 10.71 21.04
N PHE A 37 11.03 10.47 20.97
CA PHE A 37 11.59 9.15 20.70
C PHE A 37 11.19 8.16 21.80
N LEU A 38 11.35 8.53 23.08
CA LEU A 38 10.97 7.67 24.20
C LEU A 38 9.47 7.36 24.22
N LEU A 39 8.61 8.35 23.91
CA LEU A 39 7.17 8.15 23.82
C LEU A 39 6.78 7.25 22.64
N LEU A 40 7.34 7.50 21.45
CA LEU A 40 7.03 6.75 20.25
C LEU A 40 7.61 5.34 20.28
N VAL A 41 8.80 5.14 20.84
CA VAL A 41 9.38 3.80 20.99
C VAL A 41 8.59 2.99 22.01
N ALA A 42 8.19 3.58 23.15
CA ALA A 42 7.30 2.90 24.10
C ALA A 42 5.96 2.52 23.44
N PHE A 43 5.39 3.44 22.65
CA PHE A 43 4.15 3.18 21.91
C PHE A 43 4.32 2.06 20.87
N HIS A 44 5.36 2.10 20.03
CA HIS A 44 5.56 1.09 19.00
C HIS A 44 5.96 -0.27 19.56
N LEU A 45 6.74 -0.32 20.65
CA LEU A 45 7.07 -1.58 21.32
C LEU A 45 5.86 -2.21 22.02
N ALA A 46 4.90 -1.40 22.46
CA ALA A 46 3.62 -1.89 22.96
C ALA A 46 2.72 -2.46 21.85
N MET A 47 2.94 -2.07 20.59
CA MET A 47 2.20 -2.67 19.48
C MET A 47 2.67 -4.10 19.23
N PRO A 48 1.75 -5.06 19.06
CA PRO A 48 2.08 -6.47 18.85
C PRO A 48 2.68 -6.75 17.47
N VAL A 49 2.47 -5.88 16.49
CA VAL A 49 2.89 -6.04 15.09
C VAL A 49 3.29 -4.70 14.49
N LEU A 50 4.14 -4.69 13.44
CA LEU A 50 4.21 -3.51 12.54
C LEU A 50 2.84 -3.28 11.89
N TRP A 51 2.51 -2.00 11.67
CA TRP A 51 1.16 -1.56 11.31
C TRP A 51 0.61 -2.18 10.02
N ASP A 52 1.45 -2.25 8.99
CA ASP A 52 1.12 -2.72 7.66
C ASP A 52 2.20 -3.66 7.11
N THR A 53 1.86 -4.36 6.02
CA THR A 53 2.72 -5.34 5.37
C THR A 53 3.85 -4.72 4.55
N ASP A 54 3.66 -3.49 4.05
CA ASP A 54 4.72 -2.72 3.37
C ASP A 54 5.89 -2.42 4.31
N SER A 55 5.61 -2.13 5.58
CA SER A 55 6.62 -1.94 6.63
C SER A 55 7.52 -3.17 6.78
N TYR A 56 6.95 -4.38 6.69
CA TYR A 56 7.74 -5.61 6.68
C TYR A 56 8.51 -5.78 5.37
N CYS A 57 7.93 -5.38 4.23
CA CYS A 57 8.62 -5.45 2.95
C CYS A 57 9.89 -4.58 2.95
N HIS A 58 9.80 -3.33 3.43
CA HIS A 58 10.96 -2.45 3.55
C HIS A 58 12.00 -2.99 4.53
N LEU A 59 11.57 -3.57 5.65
CA LEU A 59 12.48 -4.19 6.60
C LEU A 59 13.16 -5.44 6.02
N ALA A 60 12.43 -6.23 5.22
CA ALA A 60 12.98 -7.39 4.52
C ALA A 60 14.00 -6.98 3.45
N LEU A 61 13.75 -5.91 2.70
CA LEU A 61 14.73 -5.36 1.76
C LEU A 61 15.97 -4.81 2.50
N GLY A 62 15.79 -4.16 3.65
CA GLY A 62 16.90 -3.78 4.52
C GLY A 62 17.74 -4.98 4.97
N LYS A 63 17.08 -6.09 5.34
CA LYS A 63 17.73 -7.36 5.69
C LYS A 63 18.52 -7.94 4.51
N ILE A 64 17.95 -7.88 3.31
CA ILE A 64 18.62 -8.32 2.08
C ILE A 64 19.87 -7.48 1.82
N TYR A 65 19.80 -6.15 1.93
CA TYR A 65 20.98 -5.29 1.78
C TYR A 65 22.05 -5.54 2.84
N GLN A 66 21.64 -5.77 4.08
CA GLN A 66 22.57 -6.07 5.17
C GLN A 66 23.32 -7.38 4.92
N ARG A 67 22.65 -8.42 4.40
CA ARG A 67 23.23 -9.75 4.19
C ARG A 67 23.99 -9.90 2.88
N HIS A 68 23.48 -9.30 1.80
CA HIS A 68 23.95 -9.55 0.44
C HIS A 68 24.60 -8.31 -0.21
N GLY A 69 24.66 -7.19 0.50
CA GLY A 69 25.08 -5.92 -0.07
C GLY A 69 24.08 -5.43 -1.11
N ILE A 70 24.55 -4.63 -2.06
CA ILE A 70 23.68 -4.04 -3.09
C ILE A 70 23.26 -5.12 -4.09
N VAL A 71 22.01 -5.58 -3.98
CA VAL A 71 21.43 -6.58 -4.89
C VAL A 71 20.97 -5.94 -6.19
N LYS A 72 21.18 -6.62 -7.32
CA LYS A 72 20.73 -6.18 -8.65
C LYS A 72 19.39 -6.78 -9.08
N ASP A 73 18.98 -7.86 -8.43
CA ASP A 73 17.84 -8.69 -8.81
C ASP A 73 17.07 -9.08 -7.54
N LEU A 74 15.75 -9.29 -7.68
CA LEU A 74 14.90 -9.80 -6.61
C LEU A 74 14.28 -11.13 -7.02
N PRO A 75 15.05 -12.24 -6.96
CA PRO A 75 14.56 -13.56 -7.36
C PRO A 75 13.34 -14.03 -6.54
N TRP A 76 13.10 -13.42 -5.38
CA TRP A 76 11.93 -13.64 -4.53
C TRP A 76 10.59 -13.24 -5.17
N ALA A 77 10.57 -12.33 -6.14
CA ALA A 77 9.35 -11.81 -6.75
C ALA A 77 9.19 -12.34 -8.20
N ARG A 78 8.78 -13.60 -8.35
CA ARG A 78 8.92 -14.41 -9.58
C ARG A 78 8.25 -13.86 -10.83
N TYR A 79 7.15 -13.11 -10.67
CA TYR A 79 6.39 -12.50 -11.76
C TYR A 79 6.49 -10.96 -11.74
N SER A 80 7.39 -10.40 -10.93
CA SER A 80 7.59 -8.95 -10.87
C SER A 80 8.56 -8.48 -11.94
N LEU A 81 8.35 -7.29 -12.49
CA LEU A 81 9.34 -6.58 -13.31
C LEU A 81 10.66 -6.38 -12.55
N MET A 82 10.63 -6.35 -11.21
CA MET A 82 11.81 -6.23 -10.35
C MET A 82 12.60 -7.53 -10.18
N ARG A 83 12.13 -8.65 -10.75
CA ARG A 83 12.83 -9.93 -10.67
C ARG A 83 14.23 -9.82 -11.25
N ASP A 84 14.30 -9.40 -12.52
CA ASP A 84 15.51 -9.28 -13.32
C ASP A 84 15.74 -7.77 -13.56
N GLY A 85 16.67 -7.17 -12.83
CA GLY A 85 16.90 -5.73 -12.81
C GLY A 85 16.04 -4.97 -11.81
N PHE A 86 16.27 -5.24 -10.52
CA PHE A 86 15.71 -4.48 -9.40
C PHE A 86 16.13 -3.00 -9.49
N GLY A 87 15.19 -2.14 -9.86
CA GLY A 87 15.36 -0.68 -9.78
C GLY A 87 14.87 -0.18 -8.43
N ASP A 88 15.68 -0.33 -7.39
CA ASP A 88 15.26 0.09 -6.05
C ASP A 88 14.95 1.59 -6.01
N LYS A 89 13.67 1.93 -5.88
CA LYS A 89 13.21 3.32 -5.83
C LYS A 89 13.41 3.99 -4.47
N GLU A 90 13.85 3.22 -3.47
CA GLU A 90 13.98 3.59 -2.06
C GLU A 90 15.32 3.11 -1.47
N PHE A 91 16.37 3.07 -2.30
CA PHE A 91 17.68 2.51 -1.99
C PHE A 91 18.26 2.97 -0.64
N LEU A 92 18.39 4.28 -0.41
CA LEU A 92 18.95 4.82 0.83
C LEU A 92 18.06 4.52 2.03
N PHE A 93 16.73 4.44 1.82
CA PHE A 93 15.81 4.07 2.88
C PHE A 93 16.03 2.61 3.30
N HIS A 94 16.08 1.68 2.36
CA HIS A 94 16.37 0.27 2.67
C HIS A 94 17.77 0.08 3.28
N LEU A 95 18.79 0.79 2.77
CA LEU A 95 20.14 0.76 3.33
C LEU A 95 20.15 1.25 4.80
N ALA A 96 19.44 2.34 5.09
CA ALA A 96 19.32 2.89 6.45
C ALA A 96 18.56 1.96 7.42
N LEU A 97 17.69 1.08 6.91
CA LEU A 97 16.98 0.08 7.71
C LEU A 97 17.82 -1.15 8.02
N GLY A 98 18.92 -1.41 7.30
CA GLY A 98 19.79 -2.58 7.51
C GLY A 98 20.17 -2.83 8.98
N PRO A 99 20.66 -1.83 9.74
CA PRO A 99 20.98 -2.00 11.17
C PRO A 99 19.79 -2.37 12.07
N PHE A 100 18.56 -2.16 11.60
CA PHE A 100 17.32 -2.44 12.34
C PHE A 100 16.63 -3.74 11.87
N ALA A 101 17.14 -4.40 10.84
CA ALA A 101 16.53 -5.55 10.19
C ALA A 101 16.93 -6.89 10.84
N GLY A 102 16.62 -7.04 12.14
CA GLY A 102 16.93 -8.23 12.93
C GLY A 102 16.35 -9.53 12.37
N GLU A 103 16.98 -10.67 12.69
CA GLU A 103 16.65 -11.94 12.03
C GLU A 103 15.31 -12.55 12.46
N GLU A 104 14.99 -12.46 13.75
CA GLU A 104 13.87 -13.18 14.38
C GLU A 104 12.74 -12.26 14.88
N SER A 105 12.91 -10.95 14.71
CA SER A 105 12.01 -9.95 15.30
C SER A 105 11.87 -8.68 14.46
N SER A 106 10.63 -8.17 14.41
CA SER A 106 10.29 -6.86 13.85
C SER A 106 10.61 -5.68 14.81
N THR A 107 11.09 -5.96 16.03
CA THR A 107 11.36 -4.94 17.06
C THR A 107 12.27 -3.83 16.54
N GLY A 108 13.31 -4.16 15.77
CA GLY A 108 14.18 -3.14 15.18
C GLY A 108 13.44 -2.22 14.21
N GLY A 109 12.52 -2.75 13.40
CA GLY A 109 11.63 -1.95 12.55
C GLY A 109 10.73 -1.01 13.34
N ARG A 110 10.20 -1.45 14.50
CA ARG A 110 9.41 -0.61 15.42
C ARG A 110 10.25 0.53 16.00
N VAL A 111 11.51 0.26 16.36
CA VAL A 111 12.47 1.28 16.81
C VAL A 111 12.81 2.26 15.68
N ALA A 112 13.02 1.77 14.46
CA ALA A 112 13.30 2.60 13.28
C ALA A 112 12.13 3.54 12.96
N ALA A 113 10.88 3.05 13.05
CA ALA A 113 9.69 3.87 12.87
C ALA A 113 9.61 4.99 13.92
N ALA A 114 9.87 4.65 15.19
CA ALA A 114 9.89 5.63 16.28
C ALA A 114 10.99 6.68 16.09
N LEU A 115 12.17 6.25 15.63
CA LEU A 115 13.31 7.14 15.35
C LEU A 115 12.99 8.13 14.23
N LEU A 116 12.46 7.65 13.10
CA LEU A 116 12.07 8.50 11.97
C LEU A 116 10.92 9.45 12.34
N GLY A 117 9.89 8.93 13.01
CA GLY A 117 8.76 9.74 13.48
C GLY A 117 9.20 10.83 14.46
N ALA A 118 10.05 10.49 15.43
CA ALA A 118 10.62 11.46 16.36
C ALA A 118 11.48 12.51 15.65
N GLY A 119 12.29 12.10 14.66
CA GLY A 119 13.10 13.02 13.85
C GLY A 119 12.25 14.02 13.07
N VAL A 120 11.20 13.56 12.41
CA VAL A 120 10.24 14.43 11.70
C VAL A 120 9.58 15.41 12.66
N LEU A 121 9.00 14.91 13.74
CA LEU A 121 8.25 15.73 14.70
C LEU A 121 9.17 16.73 15.43
N ALA A 122 10.37 16.32 15.82
CA ALA A 122 11.35 17.21 16.43
C ALA A 122 11.80 18.30 15.46
N LEU A 123 11.98 17.99 14.17
CA LEU A 123 12.29 18.99 13.16
C LEU A 123 11.13 19.98 12.96
N VAL A 124 9.88 19.50 12.93
CA VAL A 124 8.69 20.38 12.91
C VAL A 124 8.68 21.30 14.13
N GLY A 125 8.92 20.76 15.34
CA GLY A 125 9.01 21.54 16.57
C GLY A 125 10.14 22.57 16.55
N HIS A 126 11.32 22.19 16.06
CA HIS A 126 12.48 23.08 15.90
C HIS A 126 12.16 24.23 14.93
N LEU A 127 11.57 23.93 13.77
CA LEU A 127 11.18 24.93 12.79
C LEU A 127 10.08 25.86 13.31
N ALA A 128 9.09 25.31 14.03
CA ALA A 128 8.04 26.10 14.68
C ALA A 128 8.60 26.98 15.81
N ALA A 129 9.61 26.51 16.55
CA ALA A 129 10.27 27.30 17.58
C ALA A 129 11.03 28.50 17.00
N GLY A 130 11.56 28.37 15.78
CA GLY A 130 12.09 29.51 15.02
C GLY A 130 11.02 30.55 14.65
N ALA A 131 9.74 30.16 14.58
CA ALA A 131 8.64 31.06 14.27
C ALA A 131 8.08 31.77 15.51
N VAL A 132 7.78 31.02 16.58
CA VAL A 132 7.03 31.50 17.76
C VAL A 132 7.73 31.25 19.11
N GLY A 133 9.04 30.97 19.09
CA GLY A 133 9.83 30.67 20.29
C GLY A 133 9.50 29.30 20.90
N ARG A 134 9.83 29.09 22.18
CA ARG A 134 9.65 27.78 22.86
C ARG A 134 8.25 27.17 22.77
N TRP A 135 7.20 27.98 22.59
CA TRP A 135 5.83 27.49 22.38
C TRP A 135 5.67 26.67 21.10
N GLY A 136 6.54 26.89 20.10
CA GLY A 136 6.56 26.09 18.87
C GLY A 136 6.92 24.63 19.11
N LEU A 137 7.60 24.31 20.22
CA LEU A 137 7.91 22.92 20.62
C LEU A 137 6.65 22.12 20.98
N LEU A 138 5.50 22.77 21.20
CA LEU A 138 4.21 22.10 21.43
C LEU A 138 3.50 21.70 20.13
N LEU A 139 3.90 22.23 18.98
CA LEU A 139 3.24 21.95 17.69
C LEU A 139 3.21 20.45 17.35
N PRO A 140 4.29 19.66 17.57
CA PRO A 140 4.25 18.24 17.27
C PRO A 140 3.17 17.47 18.05
N PHE A 141 3.01 17.79 19.35
CA PHE A 141 1.95 17.20 20.17
C PHE A 141 0.56 17.63 19.71
N PHE A 142 0.41 18.90 19.31
CA PHE A 142 -0.83 19.39 18.73
C PHE A 142 -1.20 18.63 17.45
N LEU A 143 -0.23 18.41 16.55
CA LEU A 143 -0.45 17.65 15.31
C LEU A 143 -0.84 16.20 15.57
N LEU A 144 -0.13 15.51 16.47
CA LEU A 144 -0.40 14.12 16.82
C LEU A 144 -1.82 13.89 17.36
N VAL A 145 -2.42 14.89 18.01
CA VAL A 145 -3.75 14.75 18.62
C VAL A 145 -4.85 15.31 17.71
N THR A 146 -4.62 16.43 17.03
CA THR A 146 -5.69 17.18 16.33
C THR A 146 -5.79 16.93 14.84
N ALA A 147 -4.72 16.41 14.21
CA ALA A 147 -4.69 16.08 12.79
C ALA A 147 -4.48 14.56 12.63
N LEU A 148 -5.56 13.77 12.75
CA LEU A 148 -5.50 12.30 12.86
C LEU A 148 -4.86 11.61 11.63
N ASP A 149 -4.82 12.28 10.49
CA ASP A 149 -4.11 11.79 9.30
C ASP A 149 -2.58 11.72 9.50
N VAL A 150 -2.03 12.55 10.39
CA VAL A 150 -0.60 12.58 10.72
C VAL A 150 -0.16 11.31 11.48
N PRO A 151 -0.75 10.95 12.63
CA PRO A 151 -0.42 9.71 13.33
C PRO A 151 -0.77 8.43 12.54
N ASP A 152 -1.83 8.43 11.71
CA ASP A 152 -2.15 7.27 10.84
C ASP A 152 -1.02 6.92 9.85
N ARG A 153 -0.21 7.91 9.48
CA ARG A 153 0.96 7.74 8.59
C ARG A 153 2.26 7.58 9.35
N LEU A 154 2.46 8.34 10.44
CA LEU A 154 3.67 8.24 11.27
C LEU A 154 3.86 6.88 11.91
N ILE A 155 2.79 6.10 12.10
CA ILE A 155 2.87 4.73 12.64
C ILE A 155 3.51 3.72 11.67
N ARG A 156 3.61 4.07 10.38
CA ARG A 156 4.06 3.17 9.31
C ARG A 156 5.56 3.31 9.09
N LEU A 157 6.29 2.20 8.95
CA LEU A 157 7.71 2.23 8.56
C LEU A 157 7.82 2.39 7.05
N ARG A 158 7.54 3.60 6.56
CA ARG A 158 7.48 3.91 5.14
C ARG A 158 8.46 5.03 4.74
N PRO A 159 8.94 5.01 3.48
CA PRO A 159 9.89 5.99 2.96
C PRO A 159 9.30 7.41 2.88
N GLU A 160 7.97 7.55 2.90
CA GLU A 160 7.29 8.83 3.00
C GLU A 160 7.71 9.65 4.24
N LEU A 161 8.09 9.00 5.35
CA LEU A 161 8.59 9.71 6.54
C LEU A 161 10.00 10.28 6.32
N ALA A 162 10.87 9.53 5.66
CA ALA A 162 12.18 10.03 5.23
C ALA A 162 12.02 11.15 4.20
N GLY A 163 11.09 10.99 3.27
CA GLY A 163 10.68 12.03 2.32
C GLY A 163 10.25 13.31 3.02
N LEU A 164 9.34 13.23 4.00
CA LEU A 164 8.88 14.39 4.77
C LEU A 164 10.02 15.09 5.51
N LEU A 165 10.92 14.34 6.15
CA LEU A 165 12.11 14.89 6.79
C LEU A 165 12.96 15.70 5.79
N LEU A 166 13.24 15.12 4.62
CA LEU A 166 14.02 15.76 3.57
C LEU A 166 13.30 16.97 2.96
N PHE A 167 11.98 16.94 2.76
CA PHE A 167 11.21 18.09 2.31
C PHE A 167 11.21 19.23 3.34
N LEU A 168 11.15 18.93 4.64
CA LEU A 168 11.25 19.93 5.70
C LEU A 168 12.63 20.60 5.69
N LEU A 169 13.70 19.81 5.59
CA LEU A 169 15.08 20.31 5.48
C LEU A 169 15.31 21.12 4.20
N ALA A 170 14.78 20.66 3.06
CA ALA A 170 14.86 21.33 1.77
C ALA A 170 14.11 22.68 1.78
N THR A 171 12.86 22.70 2.26
CA THR A 171 12.08 23.94 2.41
C THR A 171 12.77 24.91 3.38
N ALA A 172 13.32 24.40 4.49
CA ALA A 172 14.07 25.19 5.45
C ALA A 172 15.37 25.78 4.86
N ALA A 173 16.05 25.05 3.98
CA ALA A 173 17.24 25.52 3.27
C ALA A 173 16.88 26.57 2.21
N ALA A 174 15.84 26.34 1.40
CA ALA A 174 15.33 27.28 0.40
C ALA A 174 14.87 28.59 1.04
N ALA A 175 14.09 28.50 2.13
CA ALA A 175 13.62 29.67 2.88
C ALA A 175 14.76 30.52 3.43
N ARG A 176 15.93 29.92 3.72
CA ARG A 176 17.14 30.60 4.23
C ARG A 176 18.14 30.97 3.13
N GLY A 177 17.82 30.75 1.85
CA GLY A 177 18.74 30.96 0.72
C GLY A 177 19.97 30.02 0.70
N ARG A 178 19.94 28.90 1.44
CA ARG A 178 21.06 27.94 1.55
C ARG A 178 20.99 26.87 0.45
N TYR A 179 21.11 27.29 -0.80
CA TYR A 179 20.82 26.41 -1.95
C TYR A 179 21.79 25.24 -2.11
N ARG A 180 23.04 25.34 -1.63
CA ARG A 180 23.97 24.19 -1.62
C ARG A 180 23.39 22.99 -0.86
N TRP A 181 22.81 23.25 0.32
CA TRP A 181 22.13 22.24 1.12
C TRP A 181 20.87 21.72 0.44
N LEU A 182 20.15 22.59 -0.27
CA LEU A 182 19.02 22.16 -1.08
C LEU A 182 19.43 21.10 -2.11
N GLY A 183 20.59 21.26 -2.78
CA GLY A 183 21.15 20.22 -3.66
C GLY A 183 21.49 18.91 -2.95
N VAL A 184 22.08 18.97 -1.75
CA VAL A 184 22.36 17.78 -0.92
C VAL A 184 21.06 17.06 -0.55
N TRP A 185 20.04 17.79 -0.11
CA TRP A 185 18.74 17.19 0.22
C TRP A 185 18.03 16.62 -1.01
N SER A 186 18.16 17.25 -2.18
CA SER A 186 17.66 16.70 -3.44
C SER A 186 18.35 15.40 -3.83
N PHE A 187 19.68 15.31 -3.68
CA PHE A 187 20.43 14.08 -3.90
C PHE A 187 19.95 12.96 -2.99
N LEU A 188 19.88 13.21 -1.68
CA LEU A 188 19.42 12.21 -0.71
C LEU A 188 17.95 11.82 -0.92
N LEU A 189 17.11 12.76 -1.37
CA LEU A 189 15.71 12.49 -1.66
C LEU A 189 15.54 11.52 -2.82
N VAL A 190 16.32 11.67 -3.90
CA VAL A 190 16.30 10.69 -5.01
C VAL A 190 16.63 9.29 -4.52
N LEU A 191 17.63 9.16 -3.66
CA LEU A 191 18.04 7.86 -3.14
C LEU A 191 17.04 7.27 -2.14
N ALA A 192 16.32 8.10 -1.39
CA ALA A 192 15.45 7.65 -0.32
C ALA A 192 13.98 7.46 -0.73
N TYR A 193 13.49 8.21 -1.73
CA TYR A 193 12.06 8.24 -2.05
C TYR A 193 11.75 8.63 -3.50
N ASN A 194 10.77 7.94 -4.10
CA ASN A 194 10.43 8.07 -5.52
C ASN A 194 9.75 9.39 -5.92
N VAL A 195 9.24 10.19 -4.98
CA VAL A 195 8.55 11.47 -5.26
C VAL A 195 9.54 12.67 -5.30
N PHE A 196 10.80 12.43 -5.66
CA PHE A 196 11.83 13.47 -5.73
C PHE A 196 11.51 14.61 -6.73
N HIS A 197 10.80 14.30 -7.81
CA HIS A 197 10.43 15.27 -8.85
C HIS A 197 9.57 16.43 -8.30
N LEU A 198 8.82 16.19 -7.23
CA LEU A 198 8.05 17.24 -6.55
C LEU A 198 8.97 18.33 -5.97
N LEU A 199 10.19 17.98 -5.55
CA LEU A 199 11.14 18.99 -5.06
C LEU A 199 11.61 19.93 -6.18
N LEU A 200 11.72 19.45 -7.43
CA LEU A 200 12.00 20.30 -8.59
C LEU A 200 10.83 21.25 -8.88
N ALA A 201 9.59 20.75 -8.81
CA ALA A 201 8.40 21.58 -8.94
C ALA A 201 8.32 22.65 -7.83
N LEU A 202 8.66 22.29 -6.59
CA LEU A 202 8.76 23.24 -5.48
C LEU A 202 9.87 24.27 -5.69
N ALA A 203 11.04 23.87 -6.18
CA ALA A 203 12.12 24.78 -6.50
C ALA A 203 11.72 25.82 -7.56
N LEU A 204 10.97 25.40 -8.57
CA LEU A 204 10.34 26.30 -9.55
C LEU A 204 9.35 27.26 -8.87
N ALA A 205 8.43 26.74 -8.04
CA ALA A 205 7.45 27.56 -7.33
C ALA A 205 8.10 28.59 -6.38
N TRP A 206 9.14 28.19 -5.64
CA TRP A 206 9.91 29.08 -4.77
C TRP A 206 10.65 30.16 -5.56
N THR A 207 11.21 29.81 -6.71
CA THR A 207 11.87 30.78 -7.60
C THR A 207 10.85 31.75 -8.19
N ALA A 208 9.69 31.25 -8.63
CA ALA A 208 8.61 32.07 -9.19
C ALA A 208 8.04 33.05 -8.16
N ILE A 209 7.78 32.62 -6.92
CA ILE A 209 7.27 33.52 -5.88
C ILE A 209 8.28 34.59 -5.47
N ARG A 210 9.58 34.25 -5.45
CA ARG A 210 10.67 35.21 -5.20
C ARG A 210 10.76 36.25 -6.30
N TRP A 211 10.73 35.80 -7.55
CA TRP A 211 10.72 36.69 -8.69
C TRP A 211 9.47 37.58 -8.68
N TRP A 212 8.29 37.04 -8.37
CA TRP A 212 7.06 37.82 -8.26
C TRP A 212 7.12 38.89 -7.16
N ARG A 213 7.56 38.52 -5.95
CA ARG A 213 7.55 39.41 -4.78
C ARG A 213 8.71 40.39 -4.73
N ARG A 214 9.89 39.98 -5.20
CA ARG A 214 11.16 40.72 -5.02
C ARG A 214 11.86 41.07 -6.33
N ARG A 215 11.35 40.58 -7.47
CA ARG A 215 12.02 40.69 -8.79
C ARG A 215 13.43 40.08 -8.79
N GLU A 216 13.69 39.18 -7.86
CA GLU A 216 14.97 38.50 -7.70
C GLU A 216 14.85 37.10 -8.30
N LEU A 217 15.58 36.85 -9.40
CA LEU A 217 15.67 35.51 -9.96
C LEU A 217 16.69 34.70 -9.17
N ALA A 218 16.22 33.95 -8.19
CA ALA A 218 17.03 33.04 -7.40
C ALA A 218 17.41 31.77 -8.18
N TRP A 219 18.13 31.92 -9.30
CA TRP A 219 18.55 30.80 -10.14
C TRP A 219 19.28 29.66 -9.39
N PRO A 220 20.06 29.91 -8.30
CA PRO A 220 20.66 28.79 -7.58
C PRO A 220 19.62 27.90 -6.89
N CYS A 221 18.42 28.44 -6.59
CA CYS A 221 17.29 27.66 -6.11
C CYS A 221 16.83 26.60 -7.14
N LEU A 222 17.15 26.77 -8.43
CA LEU A 222 16.89 25.79 -9.48
C LEU A 222 18.12 24.92 -9.76
N LEU A 223 19.30 25.53 -9.87
CA LEU A 223 20.51 24.79 -10.25
C LEU A 223 20.85 23.69 -9.24
N TYR A 224 20.88 24.00 -7.94
CA TYR A 224 21.34 23.03 -6.95
C TYR A 224 20.43 21.80 -6.82
N PRO A 225 19.08 21.92 -6.78
CA PRO A 225 18.21 20.76 -6.90
C PRO A 225 18.43 19.96 -8.17
N LEU A 226 18.58 20.62 -9.32
CA LEU A 226 18.81 19.93 -10.60
C LEU A 226 20.10 19.12 -10.57
N LEU A 227 21.19 19.70 -10.04
CA LEU A 227 22.46 19.00 -9.86
C LEU A 227 22.33 17.86 -8.85
N GLY A 228 21.65 18.08 -7.73
CA GLY A 228 21.42 17.05 -6.72
C GLY A 228 20.59 15.88 -7.24
N VAL A 229 19.49 16.16 -7.95
CA VAL A 229 18.65 15.14 -8.58
C VAL A 229 19.43 14.41 -9.67
N GLY A 230 20.11 15.15 -10.56
CA GLY A 230 20.93 14.55 -11.63
C GLY A 230 22.01 13.62 -11.06
N ALA A 231 22.74 14.07 -10.05
CA ALA A 231 23.72 13.24 -9.35
C ALA A 231 23.07 12.03 -8.67
N GLY A 232 21.91 12.21 -8.02
CA GLY A 232 21.21 11.13 -7.32
C GLY A 232 20.73 10.05 -8.28
N LEU A 233 20.29 10.43 -9.49
CA LEU A 233 19.84 9.50 -10.52
C LEU A 233 21.02 8.78 -11.18
N LEU A 234 22.09 9.51 -11.53
CA LEU A 234 23.26 8.96 -12.24
C LEU A 234 24.16 8.12 -11.34
N LEU A 235 24.31 8.51 -10.06
CA LEU A 235 25.10 7.77 -9.07
C LEU A 235 24.28 6.70 -8.35
N HIS A 236 23.01 6.51 -8.72
CA HIS A 236 22.17 5.46 -8.15
C HIS A 236 22.78 4.09 -8.45
N PRO A 237 22.93 3.18 -7.46
CA PRO A 237 23.56 1.88 -7.71
C PRO A 237 22.84 1.02 -8.77
N HIS A 238 21.54 1.26 -8.93
CA HIS A 238 20.67 0.60 -9.90
C HIS A 238 20.44 1.40 -11.19
N PHE A 239 21.28 2.38 -11.53
CA PHE A 239 21.16 3.08 -12.80
C PHE A 239 21.40 2.12 -13.99
N PRO A 240 20.55 2.12 -15.06
CA PRO A 240 19.39 3.00 -15.30
C PRO A 240 18.03 2.42 -14.85
N LYS A 241 17.99 1.23 -14.22
CA LYS A 241 16.74 0.57 -13.80
C LYS A 241 15.92 1.39 -12.79
N ASN A 242 16.55 2.22 -11.97
CA ASN A 242 15.85 3.16 -11.11
C ASN A 242 14.93 4.12 -11.90
N LEU A 243 15.34 4.55 -13.10
CA LEU A 243 14.53 5.44 -13.95
C LEU A 243 13.33 4.71 -14.56
N GLU A 244 13.53 3.47 -14.99
CA GLU A 244 12.45 2.61 -15.54
C GLU A 244 11.37 2.35 -14.50
N ILE A 245 11.77 2.01 -13.27
CA ILE A 245 10.81 1.83 -12.17
C ILE A 245 10.15 3.17 -11.78
N TRP A 246 10.91 4.26 -11.76
CA TRP A 246 10.34 5.58 -11.48
C TRP A 246 9.29 6.00 -12.51
N SER A 247 9.56 5.81 -13.81
CA SER A 247 8.60 6.15 -14.87
C SER A 247 7.33 5.31 -14.79
N LEU A 248 7.47 4.01 -14.52
CA LEU A 248 6.34 3.11 -14.36
C LEU A 248 5.42 3.55 -13.20
N VAL A 249 5.99 3.78 -12.01
CA VAL A 249 5.22 4.10 -10.79
C VAL A 249 4.69 5.54 -10.79
N THR A 250 5.38 6.47 -11.46
CA THR A 250 5.01 7.89 -11.41
C THR A 250 4.17 8.32 -12.62
N VAL A 251 4.51 7.86 -13.82
CA VAL A 251 3.89 8.33 -15.08
C VAL A 251 2.83 7.35 -15.55
N GLU A 252 3.20 6.08 -15.74
CA GLU A 252 2.31 5.06 -16.31
C GLU A 252 1.17 4.71 -15.35
N GLN A 253 1.47 4.53 -14.06
CA GLN A 253 0.45 4.27 -13.04
C GLN A 253 -0.62 5.39 -13.01
N LEU A 254 -0.25 6.67 -13.14
CA LEU A 254 -1.23 7.77 -13.16
C LEU A 254 -2.21 7.68 -14.34
N GLY A 255 -1.77 7.16 -15.49
CA GLY A 255 -2.62 6.97 -16.67
C GLY A 255 -3.48 5.70 -16.63
N GLU A 256 -3.05 4.69 -15.87
CA GLU A 256 -3.67 3.36 -15.83
C GLU A 256 -4.31 3.00 -14.48
N LEU A 257 -4.37 3.91 -13.51
CA LEU A 257 -4.95 3.70 -12.17
C LEU A 257 -6.35 3.06 -12.19
N ALA A 258 -7.14 3.31 -13.23
CA ALA A 258 -8.47 2.71 -13.41
C ALA A 258 -8.44 1.20 -13.77
N GLN A 259 -7.30 0.66 -14.21
CA GLN A 259 -7.14 -0.72 -14.67
C GLN A 259 -6.66 -1.68 -13.57
N TYR A 260 -6.21 -1.15 -12.43
CA TYR A 260 -5.64 -1.92 -11.31
C TYR A 260 -6.49 -1.75 -10.05
N PRO A 261 -7.62 -2.51 -9.90
CA PRO A 261 -8.59 -2.32 -8.81
C PRO A 261 -8.01 -2.58 -7.41
N ASP A 262 -6.81 -3.15 -7.33
CA ASP A 262 -6.14 -3.51 -6.08
C ASP A 262 -5.31 -2.38 -5.46
N GLY A 263 -5.17 -1.20 -6.08
CA GLY A 263 -4.25 -0.11 -5.66
C GLY A 263 -4.45 0.52 -4.27
N GLY A 264 -5.38 0.01 -3.46
CA GLY A 264 -5.69 0.53 -2.12
C GLY A 264 -6.36 1.90 -2.13
N ARG A 265 -6.89 2.34 -0.98
CA ARG A 265 -7.51 3.69 -0.86
C ARG A 265 -6.49 4.83 -0.89
N ASP A 266 -5.22 4.52 -0.71
CA ASP A 266 -4.13 5.50 -0.55
C ASP A 266 -3.81 6.27 -1.84
N VAL A 267 -4.25 5.76 -2.99
CA VAL A 267 -4.11 6.39 -4.31
C VAL A 267 -5.33 7.23 -4.73
N LEU A 268 -6.37 7.28 -3.89
CA LEU A 268 -7.56 8.09 -4.13
C LEU A 268 -7.48 9.44 -3.38
N PRO A 269 -8.13 10.51 -3.88
CA PRO A 269 -8.22 11.78 -3.16
C PRO A 269 -8.91 11.64 -1.79
N ALA A 270 -8.58 12.54 -0.87
CA ALA A 270 -9.22 12.59 0.45
C ALA A 270 -10.72 12.90 0.33
N SER A 271 -11.58 12.15 1.04
CA SER A 271 -13.01 12.43 1.06
C SER A 271 -13.33 13.63 1.96
N THR A 272 -14.40 14.38 1.66
CA THR A 272 -14.86 15.50 2.52
C THR A 272 -15.10 15.07 3.96
N VAL A 273 -15.51 13.81 4.16
CA VAL A 273 -15.69 13.23 5.50
C VAL A 273 -14.37 13.12 6.22
N ASP A 274 -13.32 12.59 5.59
CA ASP A 274 -11.99 12.46 6.19
C ASP A 274 -11.39 13.85 6.51
N LEU A 275 -11.56 14.79 5.59
CA LEU A 275 -11.06 16.17 5.72
C LEU A 275 -11.64 16.90 6.92
N LEU A 276 -12.96 16.81 7.09
CA LEU A 276 -13.67 17.55 8.13
C LEU A 276 -13.71 16.76 9.43
N ARG A 277 -14.08 15.47 9.41
CA ARG A 277 -14.27 14.70 10.64
C ARG A 277 -12.96 14.36 11.34
N ASN A 278 -11.96 13.88 10.60
CA ASN A 278 -10.72 13.37 11.22
C ASN A 278 -9.78 14.51 11.62
N ASN A 279 -9.94 15.69 11.03
CA ASN A 279 -9.00 16.81 11.21
C ASN A 279 -9.70 18.11 11.63
N PHE A 280 -10.97 18.04 12.06
CA PHE A 280 -11.77 19.21 12.47
C PHE A 280 -11.06 20.08 13.51
N ALA A 281 -10.53 19.43 14.55
CA ALA A 281 -9.88 20.10 15.66
C ALA A 281 -8.62 20.86 15.23
N TRP A 282 -7.89 20.34 14.25
CA TRP A 282 -6.74 21.03 13.68
C TRP A 282 -7.18 22.28 12.89
N TRP A 283 -8.21 22.17 12.05
CA TRP A 283 -8.79 23.32 11.33
C TRP A 283 -9.29 24.41 12.30
N LEU A 284 -9.99 24.00 13.36
CA LEU A 284 -10.43 24.91 14.42
C LEU A 284 -9.23 25.57 15.11
N GLY A 285 -8.15 24.83 15.35
CA GLY A 285 -6.91 25.38 15.90
C GLY A 285 -6.27 26.44 15.01
N LEU A 286 -6.25 26.24 13.69
CA LEU A 286 -5.82 27.29 12.76
C LEU A 286 -6.74 28.51 12.82
N GLY A 287 -8.06 28.31 12.93
CA GLY A 287 -9.04 29.38 13.16
C GLY A 287 -8.79 30.14 14.47
N VAL A 288 -8.44 29.44 15.54
CA VAL A 288 -8.07 30.01 16.84
C VAL A 288 -6.82 30.88 16.72
N LEU A 289 -5.77 30.40 16.05
CA LEU A 289 -4.56 31.17 15.80
C LEU A 289 -4.86 32.42 14.94
N TRP A 290 -5.73 32.29 13.94
CA TRP A 290 -6.15 33.38 13.08
C TRP A 290 -6.95 34.45 13.83
N LEU A 291 -7.91 34.07 14.67
CA LEU A 291 -8.76 34.99 15.45
C LEU A 291 -8.03 35.61 16.64
N GLY A 292 -7.11 34.86 17.26
CA GLY A 292 -6.32 35.29 18.41
C GLY A 292 -5.12 36.17 18.08
N ARG A 293 -4.90 36.46 16.80
CA ARG A 293 -3.81 37.31 16.33
C ARG A 293 -3.88 38.73 16.92
N ARG A 294 -2.73 39.24 17.35
CA ARG A 294 -2.55 40.67 17.61
C ARG A 294 -1.37 41.17 16.78
N ARG A 295 -1.60 42.23 16.00
CA ARG A 295 -0.53 42.98 15.35
C ARG A 295 0.17 43.80 16.42
N THR A 296 1.49 43.71 16.50
CA THR A 296 2.28 44.64 17.31
C THR A 296 2.71 45.82 16.42
N ASN A 297 2.63 47.04 16.95
CA ASN A 297 3.13 48.24 16.26
C ASN A 297 4.67 48.28 16.22
N GLU A 298 5.32 47.47 17.06
CA GLU A 298 6.76 47.21 17.02
C GLU A 298 6.99 45.88 16.30
N PRO A 299 7.40 45.89 15.02
CA PRO A 299 7.89 44.69 14.38
C PRO A 299 9.19 44.30 15.05
N GLU A 300 9.16 43.22 15.84
CA GLU A 300 10.36 42.55 16.30
C GLU A 300 11.21 42.20 15.06
N PRO A 301 12.52 42.50 15.03
CA PRO A 301 13.34 42.26 13.85
C PRO A 301 13.24 40.78 13.49
N VAL A 302 12.57 40.49 12.37
CA VAL A 302 12.61 39.18 11.75
C VAL A 302 14.09 38.89 11.50
N PRO A 303 14.63 37.72 11.88
CA PRO A 303 15.96 37.34 11.46
C PRO A 303 16.04 37.54 9.96
N ALA A 304 16.90 38.45 9.52
CA ALA A 304 17.01 38.79 8.11
C ALA A 304 17.23 37.50 7.31
N GLY A 305 16.41 37.27 6.29
CA GLY A 305 16.65 36.21 5.30
C GLY A 305 15.83 34.92 5.38
N VAL A 306 14.80 34.78 6.25
CA VAL A 306 13.85 33.65 6.15
C VAL A 306 12.59 34.01 5.37
N GLU A 307 12.35 33.32 4.27
CA GLU A 307 11.20 33.55 3.39
C GLU A 307 10.04 32.60 3.68
N ALA A 308 9.04 33.07 4.45
CA ALA A 308 7.82 32.32 4.80
C ALA A 308 7.04 31.84 3.56
N GLY A 309 7.17 32.56 2.44
CA GLY A 309 6.58 32.17 1.16
C GLY A 309 6.97 30.75 0.73
N CYS A 310 8.17 30.27 1.08
CA CYS A 310 8.58 28.89 0.78
C CYS A 310 7.69 27.87 1.49
N PHE A 311 7.44 28.02 2.79
CA PHE A 311 6.56 27.13 3.55
C PHE A 311 5.12 27.20 3.03
N THR A 312 4.63 28.39 2.69
CA THR A 312 3.29 28.57 2.12
C THR A 312 3.15 27.87 0.77
N MET A 313 4.10 28.05 -0.16
CA MET A 313 4.07 27.37 -1.46
C MET A 313 4.14 25.85 -1.31
N THR A 314 4.98 25.35 -0.40
CA THR A 314 5.06 23.91 -0.12
C THR A 314 3.77 23.38 0.47
N ALA A 315 3.14 24.10 1.41
CA ALA A 315 1.84 23.74 1.96
C ALA A 315 0.76 23.71 0.87
N LEU A 316 0.73 24.68 -0.03
CA LEU A 316 -0.24 24.72 -1.14
C LEU A 316 -0.02 23.60 -2.15
N ALA A 317 1.23 23.25 -2.46
CA ALA A 317 1.54 22.13 -3.35
C ALA A 317 1.04 20.80 -2.75
N PHE A 318 1.33 20.55 -1.47
CA PHE A 318 0.82 19.34 -0.80
C PHE A 318 -0.68 19.38 -0.56
N ALA A 319 -1.29 20.55 -0.37
CA ALA A 319 -2.75 20.70 -0.35
C ALA A 319 -3.36 20.28 -1.68
N PHE A 320 -2.83 20.77 -2.80
CA PHE A 320 -3.28 20.40 -4.14
C PHE A 320 -3.20 18.88 -4.34
N LEU A 321 -2.08 18.25 -3.96
CA LEU A 321 -1.93 16.80 -4.08
C LEU A 321 -2.86 16.04 -3.13
N TYR A 322 -3.07 16.52 -1.91
CA TYR A 322 -3.93 15.88 -0.92
C TYR A 322 -5.42 15.92 -1.31
N PHE A 323 -5.90 17.09 -1.73
CA PHE A 323 -7.30 17.30 -2.12
C PHE A 323 -7.60 16.82 -3.54
N GLY A 324 -6.63 16.91 -4.45
CA GLY A 324 -6.83 16.68 -5.88
C GLY A 324 -6.32 15.34 -6.40
N ALA A 325 -5.38 14.68 -5.71
CA ALA A 325 -4.74 13.46 -6.21
C ALA A 325 -4.82 12.28 -5.24
N MET A 326 -4.17 12.36 -4.07
CA MET A 326 -3.99 11.21 -3.18
C MET A 326 -4.03 11.61 -1.70
N TRP A 327 -4.86 10.91 -0.93
CA TRP A 327 -5.06 11.10 0.50
C TRP A 327 -3.76 11.00 1.32
N ARG A 328 -2.80 10.17 0.88
CA ARG A 328 -1.50 10.02 1.56
C ARG A 328 -0.69 11.31 1.71
N PHE A 329 -0.94 12.34 0.88
CA PHE A 329 -0.21 13.61 0.99
C PHE A 329 -0.59 14.44 2.23
N GLY A 330 -1.59 14.02 3.01
CA GLY A 330 -1.98 14.65 4.28
C GLY A 330 -0.82 14.76 5.26
N VAL A 331 0.03 13.72 5.35
CA VAL A 331 1.21 13.71 6.25
C VAL A 331 2.19 14.85 5.95
N TYR A 332 2.24 15.35 4.72
CA TYR A 332 3.04 16.52 4.33
C TYR A 332 2.24 17.82 4.52
N PHE A 333 0.98 17.84 4.12
CA PHE A 333 0.14 19.03 4.17
C PHE A 333 0.04 19.61 5.58
N TYR A 334 -0.33 18.82 6.60
CA TYR A 334 -0.60 19.34 7.94
C TYR A 334 0.63 20.00 8.62
N PRO A 335 1.83 19.40 8.60
CA PRO A 335 3.04 20.06 9.10
C PRO A 335 3.37 21.34 8.33
N PHE A 336 3.36 21.30 6.99
CA PHE A 336 3.71 22.47 6.18
C PHE A 336 2.71 23.61 6.32
N ALA A 337 1.40 23.32 6.36
CA ALA A 337 0.36 24.32 6.56
C ALA A 337 0.47 24.98 7.94
N SER A 338 0.76 24.18 8.98
CA SER A 338 0.98 24.72 10.33
C SER A 338 2.20 25.64 10.36
N LEU A 339 3.34 25.21 9.78
CA LEU A 339 4.54 26.04 9.68
C LEU A 339 4.30 27.31 8.84
N ALA A 340 3.58 27.20 7.72
CA ALA A 340 3.24 28.34 6.88
C ALA A 340 2.47 29.41 7.66
N VAL A 341 1.44 29.02 8.43
CA VAL A 341 0.67 29.95 9.27
C VAL A 341 1.56 30.64 10.31
N LEU A 342 2.44 29.89 10.99
CA LEU A 342 3.32 30.45 12.01
C LEU A 342 4.36 31.42 11.42
N TYR A 343 4.98 31.07 10.29
CA TYR A 343 5.98 31.92 9.63
C TYR A 343 5.35 33.14 8.95
N GLU A 344 4.17 33.03 8.34
CA GLU A 344 3.43 34.18 7.81
C GLU A 344 3.00 35.14 8.92
N ALA A 345 2.54 34.63 10.06
CA ALA A 345 2.22 35.45 11.22
C ALA A 345 3.46 36.19 11.73
N ARG A 346 4.59 35.49 11.90
CA ARG A 346 5.86 36.11 12.30
C ARG A 346 6.28 37.21 11.33
N GLN A 347 6.24 36.97 10.02
CA GLN A 347 6.61 37.98 9.01
C GLN A 347 5.73 39.24 9.06
N ARG A 348 4.48 39.11 9.50
CA ARG A 348 3.53 40.23 9.62
C ARG A 348 3.56 40.93 10.99
N GLY A 349 4.53 40.60 11.85
CA GLY A 349 4.59 41.12 13.21
C GLY A 349 3.38 40.71 14.06
N VAL A 350 2.81 39.54 13.79
CA VAL A 350 1.67 39.02 14.52
C VAL A 350 2.15 38.13 15.66
N ARG A 351 1.68 38.41 16.87
CA ARG A 351 1.83 37.54 18.04
C ARG A 351 0.52 36.82 18.36
N PHE A 352 0.61 35.59 18.84
CA PHE A 352 -0.52 34.76 19.27
C PHE A 352 -0.82 34.88 20.77
N THR A 353 -0.52 36.05 21.36
CA THR A 353 -0.73 36.34 22.79
C THR A 353 -2.07 37.03 23.06
N GLY A 354 -2.89 37.22 22.02
CA GLY A 354 -4.25 37.73 22.18
C GLY A 354 -5.19 36.70 22.81
N GLY A 355 -6.39 37.15 23.15
CA GLY A 355 -7.52 36.25 23.37
C GLY A 355 -8.58 36.46 22.30
N ILE A 356 -9.33 35.39 22.01
CA ILE A 356 -10.42 35.33 21.05
C ILE A 356 -11.65 36.01 21.66
N PRO A 357 -12.31 36.95 20.96
CA PRO A 357 -13.52 37.60 21.48
C PRO A 357 -14.63 36.56 21.69
N VAL A 358 -15.25 36.59 22.87
CA VAL A 358 -16.39 35.71 23.21
C VAL A 358 -17.68 36.53 23.07
N TRP A 359 -18.65 36.01 22.32
CA TRP A 359 -20.01 36.57 22.22
C TRP A 359 -20.04 38.04 21.75
N ASN A 360 -19.23 38.39 20.75
CA ASN A 360 -19.07 39.76 20.22
C ASN A 360 -18.63 40.80 21.27
N SER A 361 -18.24 40.40 22.48
CA SER A 361 -17.75 41.31 23.50
C SER A 361 -16.24 41.51 23.34
N PRO A 362 -15.76 42.74 23.06
CA PRO A 362 -14.31 43.00 23.01
C PRO A 362 -13.63 42.87 24.38
N ALA A 363 -14.40 42.92 25.47
CA ALA A 363 -13.93 42.86 26.86
C ALA A 363 -13.72 41.42 27.38
N ARG A 364 -14.50 40.45 26.90
CA ARG A 364 -14.36 39.04 27.29
C ARG A 364 -13.56 38.30 26.21
N ARG A 365 -12.31 37.96 26.52
CA ARG A 365 -11.41 37.28 25.60
C ARG A 365 -10.92 35.95 26.16
N LEU A 366 -11.11 34.87 25.40
CA LEU A 366 -10.58 33.55 25.73
C LEU A 366 -9.10 33.48 25.33
N PRO A 367 -8.15 33.21 26.25
CA PRO A 367 -6.73 33.10 25.89
C PRO A 367 -6.51 32.05 24.81
N VAL A 368 -5.67 32.34 23.81
CA VAL A 368 -5.39 31.42 22.68
C VAL A 368 -4.94 30.04 23.17
N GLY A 369 -4.10 29.97 24.21
CA GLY A 369 -3.66 28.69 24.78
C GLY A 369 -4.82 27.84 25.31
N VAL A 370 -5.81 28.46 25.95
CA VAL A 370 -7.01 27.76 26.46
C VAL A 370 -7.87 27.27 25.29
N ALA A 371 -8.04 28.09 24.25
CA ALA A 371 -8.79 27.69 23.06
C ALA A 371 -8.11 26.54 22.30
N LEU A 372 -6.78 26.55 22.18
CA LEU A 372 -6.01 25.45 21.60
C LEU A 372 -6.11 24.17 22.44
N ALA A 373 -6.08 24.28 23.78
CA ALA A 373 -6.35 23.16 24.66
C ALA A 373 -7.76 22.60 24.46
N GLY A 374 -8.76 23.47 24.24
CA GLY A 374 -10.11 23.06 23.85
C GLY A 374 -10.15 22.28 22.54
N CYS A 375 -9.34 22.66 21.54
CA CYS A 375 -9.21 21.91 20.29
C CYS A 375 -8.63 20.51 20.53
N VAL A 376 -7.60 20.40 21.38
CA VAL A 376 -7.02 19.11 21.78
C VAL A 376 -8.07 18.23 22.45
N LEU A 377 -8.84 18.77 23.41
CA LEU A 377 -9.91 18.05 24.09
C LEU A 377 -10.99 17.58 23.11
N LEU A 378 -11.35 18.41 22.13
CA LEU A 378 -12.33 18.08 21.09
C LEU A 378 -11.86 16.94 20.18
N ALA A 379 -10.54 16.77 20.00
CA ALA A 379 -9.98 15.70 19.19
C ALA A 379 -9.87 14.35 19.91
N LEU A 380 -9.90 14.33 21.26
CA LEU A 380 -9.73 13.09 22.05
C LEU A 380 -10.73 11.97 21.69
N PRO A 381 -12.02 12.23 21.41
CA PRO A 381 -12.95 11.19 20.99
C PRO A 381 -12.57 10.49 19.67
N GLY A 382 -11.73 11.10 18.84
CA GLY A 382 -11.16 10.46 17.64
C GLY A 382 -9.76 9.88 17.90
N ALA A 383 -8.90 10.64 18.56
CA ALA A 383 -7.50 10.25 18.82
C ALA A 383 -7.39 9.02 19.74
N VAL A 384 -8.19 8.94 20.81
CA VAL A 384 -8.11 7.85 21.78
C VAL A 384 -8.57 6.51 21.18
N PRO A 385 -9.73 6.40 20.50
CA PRO A 385 -10.10 5.16 19.82
C PRO A 385 -9.11 4.74 18.74
N MET A 386 -8.53 5.70 18.00
CA MET A 386 -7.49 5.40 17.01
C MET A 386 -6.24 4.82 17.67
N ALA A 387 -5.73 5.43 18.75
CA ALA A 387 -4.60 4.90 19.50
C ALA A 387 -4.89 3.51 20.10
N ARG A 388 -6.10 3.27 20.60
CA ARG A 388 -6.53 1.94 21.05
C ARG A 388 -6.58 0.94 19.90
N PHE A 389 -7.16 1.32 18.77
CA PHE A 389 -7.19 0.49 17.56
C PHE A 389 -5.78 0.09 17.10
N PHE A 390 -4.80 0.97 17.26
CA PHE A 390 -3.40 0.69 16.98
C PHE A 390 -2.82 -0.37 17.93
N LEU A 391 -3.13 -0.29 19.22
CA LEU A 391 -2.66 -1.23 20.24
C LEU A 391 -3.41 -2.59 20.18
N ASP A 392 -4.70 -2.57 19.87
CA ASP A 392 -5.60 -3.72 19.96
C ASP A 392 -5.67 -4.56 18.67
N ARG A 393 -4.88 -4.22 17.63
CA ARG A 393 -4.93 -4.82 16.28
C ARG A 393 -4.67 -6.35 16.22
N SER A 394 -4.39 -6.99 17.36
CA SER A 394 -4.17 -8.43 17.50
C SER A 394 -5.19 -9.18 18.37
N ALA A 395 -6.30 -8.56 18.79
CA ALA A 395 -7.31 -9.26 19.59
C ALA A 395 -8.45 -9.87 18.74
N PRO A 396 -8.88 -11.14 18.95
CA PRO A 396 -8.27 -12.21 19.76
C PRO A 396 -7.48 -13.26 18.93
N GLY A 397 -6.31 -13.68 19.39
CA GLY A 397 -5.48 -14.76 18.81
C GLY A 397 -3.97 -14.62 19.08
N PRO A 398 -3.12 -15.56 18.63
CA PRO A 398 -1.66 -15.34 18.57
C PRO A 398 -1.37 -14.08 17.74
N THR A 399 -0.26 -13.38 18.04
CA THR A 399 0.10 -12.19 17.25
C THR A 399 0.29 -12.59 15.78
N ARG A 400 -0.04 -11.71 14.83
CA ARG A 400 0.11 -12.06 13.39
C ARG A 400 1.56 -12.37 13.04
N GLU A 401 2.53 -11.79 13.76
CA GLU A 401 3.94 -12.12 13.59
C GLU A 401 4.27 -13.56 14.00
N ASP A 402 3.70 -14.05 15.11
CA ASP A 402 3.88 -15.45 15.53
C ASP A 402 3.26 -16.41 14.52
N ASP A 403 2.08 -16.06 13.98
CA ASP A 403 1.42 -16.82 12.93
C ASP A 403 2.26 -16.91 11.65
N TRP A 404 2.81 -15.78 11.19
CA TRP A 404 3.68 -15.77 10.00
C TRP A 404 5.01 -16.49 10.24
N ARG A 405 5.57 -16.41 11.45
CA ARG A 405 6.78 -17.15 11.84
C ARG A 405 6.50 -18.66 11.84
N GLU A 406 5.35 -19.09 12.33
CA GLU A 406 4.96 -20.51 12.32
C GLU A 406 4.68 -21.00 10.90
N LEU A 407 3.92 -20.23 10.10
CA LEU A 407 3.71 -20.53 8.68
C LEU A 407 5.02 -20.72 7.93
N ALA A 408 6.03 -19.88 8.22
CA ALA A 408 7.35 -19.98 7.60
C ALA A 408 8.02 -21.34 7.83
N ARG A 409 7.83 -21.99 8.98
CA ARG A 409 8.42 -23.29 9.31
C ARG A 409 7.88 -24.43 8.43
N HIS A 410 6.70 -24.24 7.85
CA HIS A 410 6.06 -25.19 6.95
C HIS A 410 6.47 -25.01 5.48
N LEU A 411 7.23 -23.96 5.15
CA LEU A 411 7.68 -23.70 3.79
C LEU A 411 9.13 -24.18 3.61
N PRO A 412 9.38 -25.16 2.71
CA PRO A 412 10.74 -25.58 2.40
C PRO A 412 11.50 -24.49 1.62
N ASP A 413 12.83 -24.61 1.58
CA ASP A 413 13.69 -23.74 0.79
C ASP A 413 13.29 -23.76 -0.69
N GLY A 414 13.15 -22.58 -1.28
CA GLY A 414 12.73 -22.41 -2.67
C GLY A 414 11.24 -22.65 -2.93
N ALA A 415 10.41 -22.86 -1.90
CA ALA A 415 8.98 -23.04 -2.05
C ALA A 415 8.34 -21.93 -2.90
N ARG A 416 7.59 -22.32 -3.94
CA ARG A 416 6.88 -21.38 -4.81
C ARG A 416 5.48 -21.15 -4.26
N VAL A 417 5.23 -19.95 -3.74
CA VAL A 417 3.99 -19.61 -3.03
C VAL A 417 3.18 -18.61 -3.84
N ALA A 418 1.94 -18.97 -4.17
CA ALA A 418 0.94 -18.02 -4.60
C ALA A 418 0.39 -17.31 -3.37
N ALA A 419 0.66 -16.01 -3.26
CA ALA A 419 0.17 -15.16 -2.19
C ALA A 419 -0.30 -13.82 -2.79
N PRO A 420 -1.33 -13.18 -2.21
CA PRO A 420 -1.72 -11.86 -2.65
C PRO A 420 -0.60 -10.87 -2.34
N TRP A 421 -0.34 -9.92 -3.24
CA TRP A 421 0.77 -8.96 -3.13
C TRP A 421 0.76 -8.22 -1.78
N GLY A 422 -0.43 -7.92 -1.24
CA GLY A 422 -0.61 -7.25 0.05
C GLY A 422 -0.19 -8.07 1.28
N LEU A 423 0.05 -9.38 1.17
CA LEU A 423 0.62 -10.21 2.25
C LEU A 423 2.09 -10.56 2.01
N THR A 424 2.56 -10.47 0.77
CA THR A 424 3.92 -10.88 0.40
C THR A 424 4.99 -10.13 1.20
N GLY A 425 4.78 -8.85 1.54
CA GLY A 425 5.73 -8.08 2.35
C GLY A 425 6.03 -8.73 3.71
N ALA A 426 5.00 -9.25 4.38
CA ALA A 426 5.17 -9.97 5.64
C ALA A 426 5.83 -11.34 5.44
N TYR A 427 5.42 -12.08 4.42
CA TYR A 427 6.01 -13.39 4.12
C TYR A 427 7.48 -13.28 3.69
N LEU A 428 7.86 -12.26 2.94
CA LEU A 428 9.26 -12.03 2.58
C LEU A 428 10.15 -11.81 3.81
N PHE A 429 9.62 -11.16 4.85
CA PHE A 429 10.35 -10.94 6.10
C PHE A 429 10.50 -12.24 6.93
N TRP A 430 9.39 -12.98 7.10
CA TRP A 430 9.33 -14.15 7.99
C TRP A 430 9.71 -15.48 7.33
N ALA A 431 9.48 -15.63 6.04
CA ALA A 431 9.77 -16.82 5.23
C ALA A 431 10.67 -16.49 4.01
N PRO A 432 11.85 -15.85 4.21
CA PRO A 432 12.73 -15.44 3.11
C PRO A 432 13.27 -16.61 2.29
N GLN A 433 13.12 -17.86 2.75
CA GLN A 433 13.51 -19.04 1.98
C GLN A 433 12.57 -19.32 0.80
N ALA A 434 11.32 -18.85 0.83
CA ALA A 434 10.33 -19.07 -0.22
C ALA A 434 10.41 -18.04 -1.37
N ARG A 435 9.58 -18.20 -2.40
CA ARG A 435 9.49 -17.35 -3.59
C ARG A 435 8.03 -17.03 -3.90
N TYR A 436 7.71 -15.77 -4.15
CA TYR A 436 6.36 -15.25 -4.26
C TYR A 436 6.05 -14.74 -5.66
N LEU A 437 4.79 -14.37 -5.90
CA LEU A 437 4.35 -13.85 -7.20
C LEU A 437 4.92 -12.44 -7.43
N ASN A 438 4.61 -11.51 -6.53
CA ASN A 438 5.00 -10.11 -6.64
C ASN A 438 5.12 -9.45 -5.26
N ILE A 439 5.83 -8.31 -5.20
CA ILE A 439 6.06 -7.48 -4.01
C ILE A 439 5.74 -6.01 -4.30
N LEU A 440 5.57 -5.22 -3.25
CA LEU A 440 5.37 -3.75 -3.26
C LEU A 440 4.10 -3.27 -3.96
N ASP A 441 3.99 -3.38 -5.27
CA ASP A 441 2.88 -2.83 -6.06
C ASP A 441 2.42 -3.82 -7.15
N PRO A 442 1.09 -4.05 -7.31
CA PRO A 442 0.56 -4.94 -8.34
C PRO A 442 0.98 -4.58 -9.76
N ILE A 443 1.28 -3.31 -10.06
CA ILE A 443 1.69 -2.87 -11.41
C ILE A 443 2.93 -3.59 -11.92
N PHE A 444 3.87 -3.95 -11.03
CA PHE A 444 5.09 -4.64 -11.44
C PHE A 444 4.81 -6.04 -12.00
N MET A 445 3.77 -6.71 -11.49
CA MET A 445 3.33 -7.98 -12.05
C MET A 445 2.56 -7.79 -13.33
N ALA A 446 1.60 -6.86 -13.35
CA ALA A 446 0.80 -6.60 -14.53
C ALA A 446 1.64 -6.23 -15.76
N ARG A 447 2.70 -5.44 -15.54
CA ARG A 447 3.60 -4.99 -16.59
C ARG A 447 4.54 -6.09 -17.10
N ALA A 448 4.91 -7.04 -16.24
CA ALA A 448 5.79 -8.15 -16.58
C ALA A 448 5.03 -9.33 -17.21
N ASP A 449 3.87 -9.69 -16.65
CA ASP A 449 3.00 -10.76 -17.13
C ASP A 449 1.53 -10.45 -16.81
N LEU A 450 0.85 -9.86 -17.79
CA LEU A 450 -0.56 -9.51 -17.68
C LEU A 450 -1.47 -10.74 -17.51
N GLY A 451 -1.08 -11.89 -18.06
CA GLY A 451 -1.81 -13.14 -17.93
C GLY A 451 -1.79 -13.65 -16.50
N ALA A 452 -0.60 -13.80 -15.93
CA ALA A 452 -0.42 -14.20 -14.55
C ALA A 452 -1.07 -13.19 -13.58
N TYR A 453 -1.00 -11.89 -13.86
CA TYR A 453 -1.67 -10.87 -13.05
C TYR A 453 -3.20 -11.04 -13.04
N ARG A 454 -3.82 -11.26 -14.20
CA ARG A 454 -5.27 -11.52 -14.30
C ARG A 454 -5.66 -12.81 -13.60
N THR A 455 -4.85 -13.86 -13.71
CA THR A 455 -5.04 -15.10 -12.96
C THR A 455 -4.96 -14.86 -11.45
N GLN A 456 -3.97 -14.09 -10.97
CA GLN A 456 -3.83 -13.74 -9.57
C GLN A 456 -5.09 -13.02 -9.07
N LEU A 457 -5.57 -12.01 -9.80
CA LEU A 457 -6.80 -11.28 -9.45
C LEU A 457 -8.00 -12.24 -9.36
N ALA A 458 -8.23 -13.04 -10.39
CA ALA A 458 -9.36 -13.97 -10.44
C ALA A 458 -9.28 -15.03 -9.33
N LEU A 459 -8.08 -15.52 -9.01
CA LEU A 459 -7.84 -16.46 -7.93
C LEU A 459 -8.20 -15.83 -6.57
N PHE A 460 -7.59 -14.70 -6.24
CA PHE A 460 -7.74 -14.11 -4.90
C PHE A 460 -9.09 -13.41 -4.68
N SER A 461 -9.81 -13.04 -5.75
CA SER A 461 -11.22 -12.61 -5.68
C SER A 461 -12.20 -13.78 -5.53
N GLY A 462 -11.76 -15.01 -5.84
CA GLY A 462 -12.60 -16.21 -5.86
C GLY A 462 -13.39 -16.40 -7.16
N GLU A 463 -13.11 -15.63 -8.21
CA GLU A 463 -13.74 -15.75 -9.53
C GLU A 463 -13.17 -16.89 -10.38
N HIS A 464 -11.93 -17.33 -10.12
CA HIS A 464 -11.34 -18.44 -10.85
C HIS A 464 -12.01 -19.77 -10.46
N PRO A 465 -12.64 -20.51 -11.40
CA PRO A 465 -13.43 -21.70 -11.09
C PRO A 465 -12.59 -22.86 -10.58
N ASP A 466 -11.34 -22.95 -11.03
CA ASP A 466 -10.39 -24.03 -10.73
C ASP A 466 -9.10 -23.52 -10.06
N PRO A 467 -9.12 -23.24 -8.74
CA PRO A 467 -7.96 -22.67 -8.07
C PRO A 467 -6.69 -23.55 -8.10
N PRO A 468 -6.73 -24.89 -7.98
CA PRO A 468 -5.54 -25.73 -8.12
C PRO A 468 -4.85 -25.56 -9.49
N LEU A 469 -5.65 -25.50 -10.57
CA LEU A 469 -5.12 -25.24 -11.92
C LEU A 469 -4.51 -23.83 -12.02
N ALA A 470 -5.17 -22.81 -11.46
CA ALA A 470 -4.63 -21.45 -11.44
C ALA A 470 -3.29 -21.37 -10.71
N VAL A 471 -3.20 -21.98 -9.52
CA VAL A 471 -2.01 -21.89 -8.68
C VAL A 471 -0.85 -22.70 -9.28
N GLY A 472 -1.09 -23.96 -9.67
CA GLY A 472 -0.03 -24.88 -10.09
C GLY A 472 0.43 -24.69 -11.53
N GLU A 473 -0.49 -24.44 -12.46
CA GLU A 473 -0.16 -24.29 -13.89
C GLU A 473 0.09 -22.83 -14.26
N GLN A 474 -0.89 -21.96 -14.02
CA GLN A 474 -0.85 -20.58 -14.53
C GLN A 474 0.10 -19.68 -13.71
N LEU A 475 0.14 -19.88 -12.38
CA LEU A 475 1.02 -19.16 -11.45
C LEU A 475 2.25 -19.98 -11.03
N THR A 476 2.44 -21.17 -11.61
CA THR A 476 3.59 -22.06 -11.39
C THR A 476 4.01 -22.20 -9.91
N SER A 477 3.04 -22.37 -9.01
CA SER A 477 3.24 -22.38 -7.55
C SER A 477 2.90 -23.74 -6.95
N ASP A 478 3.61 -24.13 -5.90
CA ASP A 478 3.39 -25.40 -5.19
C ASP A 478 2.46 -25.21 -3.97
N TYR A 479 2.39 -23.97 -3.48
CA TYR A 479 1.62 -23.59 -2.30
C TYR A 479 0.71 -22.40 -2.60
N LEU A 480 -0.40 -22.34 -1.87
CA LEU A 480 -1.31 -21.20 -1.80
C LEU A 480 -1.35 -20.67 -0.37
N ALA A 481 -1.04 -19.40 -0.18
CA ALA A 481 -1.13 -18.71 1.11
C ALA A 481 -2.19 -17.61 1.07
N VAL A 482 -3.15 -17.66 1.98
CA VAL A 482 -4.26 -16.69 2.08
C VAL A 482 -4.51 -16.28 3.53
N SER A 483 -5.07 -15.10 3.76
CA SER A 483 -5.57 -14.74 5.10
C SER A 483 -6.92 -15.43 5.36
N ARG A 484 -7.07 -16.07 6.52
CA ARG A 484 -8.35 -16.64 6.96
C ARG A 484 -9.47 -15.59 6.98
N PHE A 485 -9.15 -14.35 7.36
CA PHE A 485 -10.14 -13.29 7.58
C PHE A 485 -10.31 -12.36 6.39
N ALA A 486 -9.24 -12.05 5.66
CA ALA A 486 -9.30 -11.15 4.51
C ALA A 486 -9.64 -11.86 3.19
N ALA A 487 -9.48 -13.20 3.10
CA ALA A 487 -9.89 -13.92 1.90
C ALA A 487 -11.40 -13.83 1.68
N PRO A 488 -11.87 -13.55 0.45
CA PRO A 488 -13.29 -13.55 0.12
C PRO A 488 -13.95 -14.88 0.46
N ALA A 489 -15.21 -14.82 0.90
CA ALA A 489 -15.97 -16.01 1.25
C ALA A 489 -16.03 -17.03 0.09
N ARG A 490 -16.13 -16.54 -1.15
CA ARG A 490 -16.13 -17.35 -2.36
C ARG A 490 -14.84 -18.15 -2.53
N LEU A 491 -13.68 -17.52 -2.37
CA LEU A 491 -12.39 -18.22 -2.40
C LEU A 491 -12.32 -19.28 -1.30
N ARG A 492 -12.66 -18.94 -0.05
CA ARG A 492 -12.65 -19.92 1.05
C ARG A 492 -13.54 -21.13 0.76
N ALA A 493 -14.71 -20.91 0.17
CA ALA A 493 -15.63 -21.99 -0.21
C ALA A 493 -15.06 -22.87 -1.34
N ARG A 494 -14.30 -22.30 -2.29
CA ARG A 494 -13.61 -23.08 -3.34
C ARG A 494 -12.46 -23.93 -2.80
N LEU A 495 -11.72 -23.42 -1.81
CA LEU A 495 -10.63 -24.16 -1.18
C LEU A 495 -11.17 -25.27 -0.27
N ALA A 496 -12.35 -25.05 0.34
CA ALA A 496 -12.99 -26.04 1.18
C ALA A 496 -13.49 -27.24 0.35
N GLY A 497 -13.05 -28.44 0.73
CA GLY A 497 -13.52 -29.70 0.13
C GLY A 497 -12.92 -30.03 -1.25
N ASP A 498 -11.98 -29.23 -1.76
CA ASP A 498 -11.23 -29.58 -2.96
C ASP A 498 -10.10 -30.57 -2.60
N PRO A 499 -10.14 -31.83 -3.08
CA PRO A 499 -9.16 -32.84 -2.72
C PRO A 499 -7.74 -32.54 -3.22
N ARG A 500 -7.60 -31.57 -4.14
CA ARG A 500 -6.32 -31.15 -4.72
C ARG A 500 -5.56 -30.15 -3.84
N PHE A 501 -6.17 -29.67 -2.76
CA PHE A 501 -5.49 -28.88 -1.74
C PHE A 501 -5.35 -29.65 -0.44
N GLU A 502 -4.11 -29.73 0.05
CA GLU A 502 -3.79 -30.21 1.38
C GLU A 502 -3.55 -29.03 2.31
N PRO A 503 -4.32 -28.87 3.40
CA PRO A 503 -4.02 -27.87 4.41
C PRO A 503 -2.74 -28.26 5.15
N VAL A 504 -1.70 -27.42 5.06
CA VAL A 504 -0.41 -27.64 5.74
C VAL A 504 -0.33 -26.82 7.03
N TYR A 505 -0.91 -25.62 7.02
CA TYR A 505 -0.96 -24.74 8.18
C TYR A 505 -2.29 -23.99 8.25
N SER A 506 -2.83 -23.81 9.46
CA SER A 506 -4.16 -23.22 9.67
C SER A 506 -4.20 -22.30 10.88
N GLY A 507 -3.68 -21.09 10.71
CA GLY A 507 -3.75 -20.01 11.68
C GLY A 507 -4.53 -18.80 11.16
N TYR A 508 -4.07 -17.59 11.48
CA TYR A 508 -4.52 -16.35 10.85
C TYR A 508 -4.27 -16.38 9.34
N SER A 509 -3.11 -16.89 8.94
CA SER A 509 -2.82 -17.32 7.58
C SER A 509 -3.14 -18.81 7.39
N LEU A 510 -3.69 -19.13 6.22
CA LEU A 510 -3.91 -20.50 5.76
C LEU A 510 -2.86 -20.81 4.71
N LEU A 511 -2.21 -21.96 4.83
CA LEU A 511 -1.27 -22.47 3.85
C LEU A 511 -1.79 -23.81 3.32
N TYR A 512 -1.95 -23.88 2.01
CA TYR A 512 -2.31 -25.10 1.30
C TYR A 512 -1.16 -25.53 0.41
N ARG A 513 -0.90 -26.84 0.36
CA ARG A 513 -0.04 -27.47 -0.64
C ARG A 513 -0.91 -28.05 -1.73
N ILE A 514 -0.49 -27.88 -2.98
CA ILE A 514 -1.15 -28.54 -4.10
C ILE A 514 -0.76 -30.01 -4.11
N ARG A 515 -1.74 -30.87 -4.33
CA ARG A 515 -1.55 -32.29 -4.63
C ARG A 515 -1.85 -32.53 -6.10
N PRO A 516 -0.83 -32.52 -6.99
CA PRO A 516 -0.98 -33.05 -8.33
C PRO A 516 -1.54 -34.47 -8.27
N GLU A 517 -2.35 -34.87 -9.25
CA GLU A 517 -2.94 -36.22 -9.39
C GLU A 517 -4.09 -36.56 -8.44
N ALA A 518 -4.42 -35.68 -7.48
CA ALA A 518 -5.66 -35.78 -6.70
C ALA A 518 -6.92 -35.43 -7.54
N ASN A 519 -6.76 -35.20 -8.85
CA ASN A 519 -7.86 -34.94 -9.77
C ASN A 519 -8.50 -36.21 -10.35
N THR A 520 -8.00 -37.40 -10.01
CA THR A 520 -8.57 -38.69 -10.44
C THR A 520 -10.02 -38.90 -10.03
N SER A 521 -10.48 -38.20 -8.99
CA SER A 521 -11.90 -38.21 -8.56
C SER A 521 -12.83 -37.39 -9.45
N PHE A 522 -12.33 -36.68 -10.47
CA PHE A 522 -13.16 -35.90 -11.39
C PHE A 522 -13.33 -36.64 -12.71
N TRP A 523 -14.55 -36.60 -13.25
CA TRP A 523 -14.79 -37.01 -14.62
C TRP A 523 -14.39 -35.90 -15.59
N LEU A 524 -13.37 -36.16 -16.41
CA LEU A 524 -12.80 -35.19 -17.35
C LEU A 524 -12.75 -35.69 -18.81
N ASP A 525 -12.94 -36.98 -19.05
CA ASP A 525 -12.92 -37.58 -20.38
C ASP A 525 -14.33 -37.49 -20.99
N TRP A 526 -14.64 -36.32 -21.51
CA TRP A 526 -15.93 -36.00 -22.11
C TRP A 526 -15.84 -36.00 -23.63
N THR A 527 -16.94 -36.31 -24.29
CA THR A 527 -17.18 -36.04 -25.71
C THR A 527 -18.12 -34.86 -25.83
N VAL A 528 -17.73 -33.84 -26.59
CA VAL A 528 -18.57 -32.68 -26.87
C VAL A 528 -19.47 -32.99 -28.05
N GLN A 529 -20.77 -32.84 -27.83
CA GLN A 529 -21.77 -32.96 -28.89
C GLN A 529 -21.97 -31.62 -29.60
N PRO A 530 -22.14 -31.62 -30.92
CA PRO A 530 -22.42 -30.40 -31.67
C PRO A 530 -23.79 -29.83 -31.29
N GLY A 531 -23.92 -28.49 -31.30
CA GLY A 531 -25.21 -27.82 -31.11
C GLY A 531 -26.19 -28.03 -32.27
N SER A 532 -25.71 -28.44 -33.45
CA SER A 532 -26.52 -28.78 -34.63
C SER A 532 -26.45 -30.28 -34.93
N ALA A 533 -27.55 -30.83 -35.45
CA ALA A 533 -27.68 -32.26 -35.78
C ALA A 533 -26.70 -32.77 -36.87
N GLN A 534 -25.88 -31.89 -37.47
CA GLN A 534 -24.93 -32.20 -38.54
C GLN A 534 -23.46 -32.04 -38.14
N GLY A 535 -23.16 -31.67 -36.89
CA GLY A 535 -21.78 -31.53 -36.45
C GLY A 535 -21.13 -32.88 -36.11
N VAL A 536 -19.79 -32.88 -36.00
CA VAL A 536 -19.01 -34.06 -35.61
C VAL A 536 -18.70 -33.96 -34.12
N SER A 537 -19.01 -35.00 -33.36
CA SER A 537 -18.64 -35.10 -31.94
C SER A 537 -17.12 -35.14 -31.78
N ARG A 538 -16.58 -34.46 -30.78
CA ARG A 538 -15.12 -34.36 -30.56
C ARG A 538 -14.77 -34.57 -29.10
N PRO A 539 -13.60 -35.16 -28.77
CA PRO A 539 -13.16 -35.26 -27.39
C PRO A 539 -12.96 -33.87 -26.78
N TYR A 540 -13.25 -33.74 -25.48
CA TYR A 540 -13.00 -32.53 -24.72
C TYR A 540 -11.49 -32.23 -24.68
N PRO A 541 -11.06 -31.00 -25.04
CA PRO A 541 -9.66 -30.62 -25.04
C PRO A 541 -9.16 -30.42 -23.61
N ARG A 542 -8.55 -31.49 -23.08
CA ARG A 542 -7.77 -31.49 -21.84
C ARG A 542 -6.56 -30.57 -21.97
N MET A 543 -5.99 -30.20 -20.82
CA MET A 543 -4.75 -29.40 -20.79
C MET A 543 -3.61 -30.08 -21.58
N VAL A 544 -2.79 -29.27 -22.26
CA VAL A 544 -1.66 -29.77 -23.07
C VAL A 544 -0.47 -30.16 -22.19
N SER A 545 -0.21 -29.38 -21.15
CA SER A 545 0.84 -29.65 -20.16
C SER A 545 0.47 -30.82 -19.25
N GLU A 546 1.48 -31.57 -18.84
CA GLU A 546 1.32 -32.67 -17.89
C GLU A 546 0.82 -32.18 -16.53
N THR A 547 1.43 -31.10 -16.02
CA THR A 547 0.99 -30.41 -14.79
C THR A 547 -0.46 -29.96 -14.88
N GLY A 548 -0.85 -29.32 -15.98
CA GLY A 548 -2.24 -28.92 -16.21
C GLY A 548 -3.19 -30.13 -16.20
N ARG A 549 -2.83 -31.25 -16.83
CA ARG A 549 -3.65 -32.48 -16.81
C ARG A 549 -3.77 -33.10 -15.43
N ALA A 550 -2.74 -33.02 -14.61
CA ALA A 550 -2.72 -33.54 -13.24
C ALA A 550 -3.49 -32.65 -12.24
N LEU A 551 -3.77 -31.39 -12.61
CA LEU A 551 -4.43 -30.42 -11.74
C LEU A 551 -5.86 -30.09 -12.16
N GLU A 552 -6.17 -30.15 -13.45
CA GLU A 552 -7.50 -29.85 -13.97
C GLU A 552 -8.58 -30.70 -13.30
N GLY A 553 -9.66 -30.05 -12.86
CA GLY A 553 -10.86 -30.70 -12.32
C GLY A 553 -12.15 -30.08 -12.86
N PHE A 554 -12.08 -28.84 -13.34
CA PHE A 554 -13.21 -28.13 -13.93
C PHE A 554 -13.29 -28.36 -15.44
N VAL A 555 -14.44 -28.81 -15.93
CA VAL A 555 -14.74 -28.87 -17.36
C VAL A 555 -15.13 -27.47 -17.82
N ASP A 556 -14.18 -26.76 -18.42
CA ASP A 556 -14.38 -25.40 -18.94
C ASP A 556 -14.94 -25.43 -20.37
N ALA A 557 -16.19 -24.99 -20.53
CA ALA A 557 -16.88 -24.97 -21.82
C ALA A 557 -16.33 -23.91 -22.78
N ALA A 558 -15.61 -22.89 -22.28
CA ALA A 558 -14.98 -21.88 -23.12
C ALA A 558 -13.87 -22.45 -24.03
N ARG A 559 -13.40 -23.68 -23.77
CA ARG A 559 -12.41 -24.35 -24.62
C ARG A 559 -12.98 -24.95 -25.90
N VAL A 560 -14.31 -25.09 -25.99
CA VAL A 560 -14.97 -25.84 -27.06
C VAL A 560 -16.09 -25.07 -27.75
N SER A 561 -16.59 -24.00 -27.13
CA SER A 561 -17.61 -23.13 -27.71
C SER A 561 -17.36 -21.67 -27.34
N VAL A 562 -17.86 -20.77 -28.18
CA VAL A 562 -17.97 -19.35 -27.85
C VAL A 562 -19.06 -19.21 -26.77
N THR A 563 -18.80 -18.37 -25.78
CA THR A 563 -19.49 -18.28 -24.48
C THR A 563 -20.98 -17.90 -24.50
N THR A 564 -21.65 -17.94 -25.65
CA THR A 564 -23.06 -17.54 -25.81
C THR A 564 -24.04 -18.71 -25.91
N GLU A 565 -23.55 -19.94 -26.12
CA GLU A 565 -24.41 -21.12 -26.30
C GLU A 565 -24.18 -22.18 -25.22
N CYS A 566 -25.23 -22.96 -24.93
CA CYS A 566 -25.12 -24.13 -24.07
C CYS A 566 -24.30 -25.22 -24.77
N VAL A 567 -23.47 -25.93 -24.02
CA VAL A 567 -22.62 -27.00 -24.53
C VAL A 567 -23.03 -28.33 -23.90
N THR A 568 -23.18 -29.36 -24.72
CA THR A 568 -23.55 -30.70 -24.30
C THR A 568 -22.33 -31.60 -24.26
N PHE A 569 -22.03 -32.13 -23.08
CA PHE A 569 -20.95 -33.07 -22.81
C PHE A 569 -21.54 -34.46 -22.55
N VAL A 570 -21.00 -35.47 -23.20
CA VAL A 570 -21.46 -36.86 -23.11
C VAL A 570 -20.29 -37.76 -22.72
N ARG A 571 -20.54 -38.67 -21.79
CA ARG A 571 -19.60 -39.71 -21.36
C ARG A 571 -20.35 -41.02 -21.19
N ARG A 572 -19.73 -42.13 -21.62
CA ARG A 572 -20.21 -43.47 -21.26
C ARG A 572 -19.49 -43.97 -20.01
N VAL A 573 -20.24 -44.60 -19.11
CA VAL A 573 -19.70 -45.21 -17.90
C VAL A 573 -18.95 -46.48 -18.28
N GLU A 574 -17.72 -46.62 -17.79
CA GLU A 574 -16.90 -47.80 -18.06
C GLU A 574 -17.51 -49.06 -17.39
N PRO A 575 -17.48 -50.23 -18.06
CA PRO A 575 -17.93 -51.49 -17.48
C PRO A 575 -17.27 -51.79 -16.12
N GLY A 576 -18.09 -52.15 -15.12
CA GLY A 576 -17.60 -52.53 -13.79
C GLY A 576 -17.38 -51.36 -12.83
N ALA A 577 -17.67 -50.12 -13.23
CA ALA A 577 -17.88 -49.04 -12.28
C ALA A 577 -19.11 -49.36 -11.41
N ALA A 578 -19.07 -49.07 -10.11
CA ALA A 578 -20.21 -49.22 -9.20
C ALA A 578 -20.48 -47.87 -8.53
N ILE A 579 -21.15 -46.98 -9.25
CA ILE A 579 -21.30 -45.57 -8.84
C ILE A 579 -22.70 -45.36 -8.29
N GLY A 580 -22.81 -45.06 -6.99
CA GLY A 580 -24.08 -44.83 -6.31
C GLY A 580 -24.48 -43.36 -6.19
N ALA A 581 -23.54 -42.42 -6.35
CA ALA A 581 -23.82 -41.00 -6.24
C ALA A 581 -22.92 -40.13 -7.14
N LEU A 582 -23.39 -38.92 -7.46
CA LEU A 582 -22.68 -37.93 -8.26
C LEU A 582 -22.69 -36.56 -7.56
N ASP A 583 -21.51 -35.98 -7.38
CA ASP A 583 -21.36 -34.58 -6.97
C ASP A 583 -21.21 -33.68 -8.19
N LEU A 584 -22.26 -32.91 -8.49
CA LEU A 584 -22.27 -31.90 -9.54
C LEU A 584 -22.15 -30.49 -8.95
N ALA A 585 -21.16 -29.72 -9.41
CA ALA A 585 -21.05 -28.29 -9.11
C ALA A 585 -20.83 -27.49 -10.41
N ALA A 586 -21.88 -26.85 -10.92
CA ALA A 586 -21.84 -26.10 -12.17
C ALA A 586 -21.58 -24.60 -11.96
N TYR A 587 -20.96 -23.95 -12.96
CA TYR A 587 -20.73 -22.51 -12.93
C TYR A 587 -22.02 -21.74 -13.21
N GLY A 588 -22.64 -22.01 -14.36
CA GLY A 588 -23.95 -21.50 -14.77
C GLY A 588 -25.05 -22.56 -14.70
N PRO A 589 -26.22 -22.32 -15.32
CA PRO A 589 -27.30 -23.29 -15.39
C PRO A 589 -26.84 -24.61 -16.00
N VAL A 590 -27.37 -25.73 -15.49
CA VAL A 590 -26.95 -27.07 -15.91
C VAL A 590 -28.11 -28.05 -15.93
N ARG A 591 -28.09 -29.00 -16.87
CA ARG A 591 -28.95 -30.20 -16.86
C ARG A 591 -28.09 -31.45 -16.92
N LEU A 592 -28.40 -32.42 -16.07
CA LEU A 592 -27.75 -33.73 -16.03
C LEU A 592 -28.79 -34.80 -16.41
N ARG A 593 -28.47 -35.62 -17.41
CA ARG A 593 -29.27 -36.75 -17.87
C ARG A 593 -28.47 -38.04 -17.81
N ILE A 594 -29.14 -39.16 -17.56
CA ILE A 594 -28.58 -40.51 -17.65
C ILE A 594 -29.47 -41.31 -18.60
N ASP A 595 -28.90 -41.88 -19.65
CA ASP A 595 -29.63 -42.59 -20.72
C ASP A 595 -30.82 -41.78 -21.30
N GLY A 596 -30.65 -40.46 -21.36
CA GLY A 596 -31.67 -39.52 -21.84
C GLY A 596 -32.70 -39.09 -20.79
N GLU A 597 -32.78 -39.76 -19.64
CA GLU A 597 -33.68 -39.39 -18.54
C GLU A 597 -33.09 -38.22 -17.73
N LEU A 598 -33.91 -37.21 -17.43
CA LEU A 598 -33.48 -36.04 -16.68
C LEU A 598 -33.36 -36.35 -15.18
N LEU A 599 -32.13 -36.37 -14.67
CA LEU A 599 -31.83 -36.61 -13.27
C LEU A 599 -31.79 -35.32 -12.45
N PHE A 600 -31.17 -34.26 -12.99
CA PHE A 600 -31.00 -33.01 -12.27
C PHE A 600 -31.04 -31.79 -13.19
N THR A 601 -31.56 -30.68 -12.68
CA THR A 601 -31.57 -29.39 -13.35
C THR A 601 -31.32 -28.28 -12.34
N SER A 602 -30.37 -27.39 -12.64
CA SER A 602 -30.17 -26.15 -11.90
C SER A 602 -30.36 -24.96 -12.82
N ARG A 603 -31.18 -24.01 -12.36
CA ARG A 603 -31.34 -22.70 -12.99
C ARG A 603 -30.48 -21.62 -12.35
N SER A 604 -29.88 -21.90 -11.19
CA SER A 604 -28.97 -20.99 -10.49
C SER A 604 -27.54 -21.16 -10.99
N ALA A 605 -26.75 -20.11 -10.84
CA ALA A 605 -25.31 -20.07 -11.15
C ALA A 605 -24.51 -20.05 -9.83
N PRO A 606 -24.28 -21.20 -9.17
CA PRO A 606 -23.55 -21.22 -7.90
C PRO A 606 -22.05 -21.00 -8.10
N GLY A 607 -21.57 -20.88 -9.35
CA GLY A 607 -20.20 -20.52 -9.67
C GLY A 607 -19.21 -21.67 -9.50
N ALA A 608 -19.65 -22.93 -9.60
CA ALA A 608 -18.81 -24.13 -9.53
C ALA A 608 -18.01 -24.26 -8.23
N ILE A 609 -18.69 -24.30 -7.09
CA ILE A 609 -18.08 -24.43 -5.76
C ILE A 609 -18.28 -25.87 -5.26
N LEU A 610 -17.19 -26.64 -5.11
CA LEU A 610 -17.24 -28.07 -4.76
C LEU A 610 -17.88 -28.36 -3.40
N SER A 611 -17.62 -27.52 -2.39
CA SER A 611 -18.27 -27.65 -1.07
C SER A 611 -19.78 -27.43 -1.09
N GLN A 612 -20.34 -26.99 -2.22
CA GLN A 612 -21.77 -26.77 -2.45
C GLN A 612 -22.32 -27.68 -3.56
N ALA A 613 -21.61 -28.76 -3.90
CA ALA A 613 -22.07 -29.72 -4.89
C ALA A 613 -23.40 -30.37 -4.48
N SER A 614 -24.22 -30.74 -5.47
CA SER A 614 -25.61 -31.16 -5.23
C SER A 614 -25.78 -32.53 -4.56
N GLY A 615 -24.74 -33.37 -4.43
CA GLY A 615 -24.82 -34.66 -3.74
C GLY A 615 -25.93 -35.58 -4.26
N LEU A 616 -25.94 -35.86 -5.56
CA LEU A 616 -27.04 -36.56 -6.23
C LEU A 616 -26.92 -38.07 -6.00
N VAL A 617 -27.80 -38.64 -5.18
CA VAL A 617 -27.93 -40.10 -5.02
C VAL A 617 -28.66 -40.66 -6.24
N LEU A 618 -28.06 -41.68 -6.88
CA LEU A 618 -28.62 -42.28 -8.09
C LEU A 618 -29.73 -43.28 -7.72
N PRO A 619 -30.87 -43.29 -8.45
CA PRO A 619 -31.93 -44.26 -8.22
C PRO A 619 -31.48 -45.72 -8.38
N ARG A 620 -30.48 -45.93 -9.23
CA ARG A 620 -29.80 -47.20 -9.45
C ARG A 620 -28.31 -46.92 -9.65
N PRO A 621 -27.40 -47.73 -9.07
CA PRO A 621 -25.98 -47.59 -9.33
C PRO A 621 -25.66 -47.76 -10.82
N LEU A 622 -24.78 -46.91 -11.34
CA LEU A 622 -24.25 -47.07 -12.70
C LEU A 622 -23.27 -48.23 -12.68
N ALA A 623 -23.51 -49.22 -13.55
CA ALA A 623 -22.77 -50.48 -13.60
C ALA A 623 -21.91 -50.61 -14.88
N GLY A 624 -22.06 -49.68 -15.82
CA GLY A 624 -21.34 -49.63 -17.08
C GLY A 624 -22.25 -49.66 -18.30
N GLY A 625 -21.88 -48.88 -19.32
CA GLY A 625 -22.62 -48.74 -20.58
C GLY A 625 -23.64 -47.61 -20.58
N GLU A 626 -24.04 -47.10 -19.42
CA GLU A 626 -24.94 -45.96 -19.32
C GLU A 626 -24.29 -44.67 -19.87
N GLU A 627 -25.10 -43.83 -20.51
CA GLU A 627 -24.68 -42.55 -21.08
C GLU A 627 -25.03 -41.40 -20.15
N VAL A 628 -24.02 -40.73 -19.60
CA VAL A 628 -24.16 -39.52 -18.79
C VAL A 628 -24.00 -38.30 -19.68
N THR A 629 -25.03 -37.45 -19.69
CA THR A 629 -25.06 -36.21 -20.47
C THR A 629 -25.18 -35.00 -19.55
N VAL A 630 -24.27 -34.03 -19.70
CA VAL A 630 -24.29 -32.74 -19.01
C VAL A 630 -24.44 -31.62 -20.03
N GLU A 631 -25.53 -30.87 -19.95
CA GLU A 631 -25.78 -29.65 -20.74
C GLU A 631 -25.46 -28.44 -19.86
N SER A 632 -24.40 -27.69 -20.17
CA SER A 632 -23.95 -26.53 -19.39
C SER A 632 -24.16 -25.23 -20.16
N CYS A 633 -24.93 -24.31 -19.58
CA CYS A 633 -25.29 -23.04 -20.19
C CYS A 633 -24.52 -21.87 -19.58
N PRO A 634 -24.22 -20.82 -20.37
CA PRO A 634 -23.60 -19.58 -19.88
C PRO A 634 -24.38 -18.96 -18.72
N ASP A 635 -23.67 -18.58 -17.66
CA ASP A 635 -24.19 -17.67 -16.65
C ASP A 635 -24.52 -16.30 -17.26
N LEU A 636 -25.64 -15.69 -16.87
CA LEU A 636 -26.15 -14.46 -17.49
C LEU A 636 -25.28 -13.24 -17.19
N GLU A 637 -24.61 -13.21 -16.03
CA GLU A 637 -23.80 -12.07 -15.61
C GLU A 637 -22.38 -12.15 -16.15
N THR A 638 -21.76 -13.33 -16.06
CA THR A 638 -20.34 -13.53 -16.38
C THR A 638 -20.11 -14.13 -17.77
N GLY A 639 -21.15 -14.69 -18.41
CA GLY A 639 -21.04 -15.45 -19.65
C GLY A 639 -20.30 -16.78 -19.52
N ARG A 640 -19.90 -17.18 -18.30
CA ARG A 640 -19.08 -18.37 -18.08
C ARG A 640 -19.93 -19.61 -17.85
N ASN A 641 -19.49 -20.74 -18.39
CA ASN A 641 -20.10 -22.05 -18.21
C ASN A 641 -19.06 -23.14 -18.03
N GLY A 642 -19.53 -24.31 -17.60
CA GLY A 642 -18.70 -25.43 -17.18
C GLY A 642 -19.14 -26.00 -15.84
N PHE A 643 -18.52 -27.10 -15.42
CA PHE A 643 -18.90 -27.82 -14.21
C PHE A 643 -17.77 -28.71 -13.67
N TYR A 644 -17.91 -29.08 -12.40
CA TYR A 644 -17.27 -30.24 -11.81
C TYR A 644 -18.26 -31.39 -11.73
N LEU A 645 -17.83 -32.61 -12.03
CA LEU A 645 -18.60 -33.81 -11.77
C LEU A 645 -17.69 -34.88 -11.16
N ARG A 646 -18.03 -35.35 -9.95
CA ARG A 646 -17.28 -36.40 -9.24
C ARG A 646 -18.18 -37.60 -8.96
N PRO A 647 -17.83 -38.80 -9.42
CA PRO A 647 -18.53 -40.02 -9.02
C PRO A 647 -18.11 -40.46 -7.62
N HIS A 648 -19.06 -41.02 -6.88
CA HIS A 648 -18.79 -41.72 -5.63
C HIS A 648 -19.24 -43.17 -5.76
N PRO A 649 -18.42 -44.12 -5.27
CA PRO A 649 -18.82 -45.52 -5.25
C PRO A 649 -20.07 -45.70 -4.41
N GLU A 650 -20.84 -46.74 -4.71
CA GLU A 650 -21.94 -47.16 -3.85
C GLU A 650 -21.40 -47.46 -2.44
N GLU A 651 -21.85 -46.70 -1.44
CA GLU A 651 -21.54 -47.01 -0.05
C GLU A 651 -22.17 -48.39 0.27
N LYS A 652 -21.32 -49.38 0.55
CA LYS A 652 -21.78 -50.66 1.07
C LYS A 652 -22.36 -50.41 2.46
N GLY A 653 -23.69 -50.29 2.51
CA GLY A 653 -24.47 -50.19 3.75
C GLY A 653 -24.33 -51.41 4.65
#